data_AF-A0AA36IFA1-F1
#
_entry.id   AF-A0AA36IFA1-F1
#
_cell.length_a   1.000
_cell.length_b   1.000
_cell.length_c   1.000
_cell.angle_alpha   90.00
_cell.angle_beta   90.00
_cell.angle_gamma   90.00
#
_symmetry.space_group_name_H-M   'P 1'
#
loop_
_entity.id
_entity.type
_entity.pdbx_description
1 polymer ?
#
loop_
_entity_poly.entity_id
_entity_poly.type
_entity_poly.pdbx_seq_one_letter_code
_entity_poly.pdbx_strand_id
1 'polypeptide(L)'
;MAMAVMRARIQSQGACLSLGMRWRCSLQWPSTESLSAAHEFSRGVPGRKDRNGAPASSQRWLHAGVALRARAAREDNNAEDRLHLEEAIAEAKRVLQDNDTVEKIKAVLRKAQKINPGKWTLSGKKDELKQKLREFVEEAKATLKGLKEDSRRAQVTSWHPGRGGVASRASPQQDSGAEDRRDLEEVVAEADRVLEDNGTVKETKAVLRKAQKIYPEEMPVKRRIPKAEDPAVFTTDVFIPLDETIRKLDVLLQDERVVFLRAGVASGKSTLAQHLCTTQPSKYFGVHAPLAKDATIFEMWERKMRAAVWGQNSNVKDKDLQDMIRLIYDNDQVLVFDECHLLFACPEFHEQFLKKPSYLKRRPMVLLLSAASEGTDQQGRTYLTPAAVTAKYMWTPPIPHANELVDQLAEADVYLSQDAVAFFMDFCAGHRSLFIRSMEWVQQKQSGDSTRWDLTRAQGEVSQAWDTDNWTEAPDDSLMGKLQTVRAIRVNGAFSDPQSIPQQFVDILCEGPTADMDANLRRKLTLVGFTLPVVPATDRIPEEFTPLDWAKLGTKYGVANYMMASYYRQALAKKRQLTVDVDRSPTSCTDLLLRALPYLLFADVVAIQGDKFGIRSDVSQEELPFEVHYTHAAVRELKRLVGSTNSLESTKKGKVDIYTTLEDGSTFAIEAVMSSRGATSIAKHRDRFESASMTNYAHAQHKCLLIIGKCGDMREIVGKVRDGIEVVGLAPNPSHTGYYVYVKRQGEKVVDFHIPCDGVARGFSWKDEEPFFEISSAQKFKYIEPGSAAPQRPPAVWVCQLGSPDGKNFEVIGNPFQVKGVLANVDDLKEAIKQKKPNTVSCDADELDIYSRQDGGWVKEETMSASLRETDEADCYGFTIPAGAAGAA
;
A
#
# COMPACT_ATOMS: atom_id res chain seq x y z
N MET A 1 29.63 -53.27 28.31
CA MET A 1 31.11 -53.45 28.30
C MET A 1 31.68 -52.05 28.15
N ALA A 2 32.51 -51.57 29.11
CA ALA A 2 32.69 -50.14 29.49
C ALA A 2 31.38 -49.50 30.04
N MET A 3 31.23 -48.94 31.25
CA MET A 3 32.09 -48.65 32.42
C MET A 3 33.08 -47.45 32.37
N ALA A 4 33.10 -46.69 33.49
CA ALA A 4 33.77 -45.40 33.80
C ALA A 4 33.20 -44.16 33.06
N VAL A 5 32.60 -43.10 33.64
CA VAL A 5 32.52 -42.49 35.01
C VAL A 5 33.69 -41.56 35.42
N MET A 6 33.41 -40.24 35.52
CA MET A 6 34.12 -39.14 36.24
C MET A 6 35.60 -38.86 35.85
N ARG A 7 36.12 -37.62 35.78
CA ARG A 7 36.16 -36.53 36.80
C ARG A 7 36.87 -35.26 36.25
N ALA A 8 36.61 -34.09 36.87
CA ALA A 8 37.41 -32.83 37.00
C ALA A 8 38.26 -32.25 35.82
N ARG A 9 38.25 -30.97 35.42
CA ARG A 9 38.37 -29.63 36.09
C ARG A 9 39.83 -29.21 36.45
N ILE A 10 40.21 -27.97 36.06
CA ILE A 10 41.27 -27.06 36.62
C ILE A 10 42.67 -26.95 35.94
N GLN A 11 42.96 -25.70 35.47
CA GLN A 11 44.22 -24.90 35.36
C GLN A 11 45.57 -25.42 34.81
N SER A 12 46.10 -24.66 33.83
CA SER A 12 47.43 -23.98 33.79
C SER A 12 47.46 -23.17 32.46
N GLN A 13 47.85 -21.91 32.28
CA GLN A 13 48.89 -20.99 32.81
C GLN A 13 50.36 -21.40 32.57
N GLY A 14 51.11 -20.50 31.91
CA GLY A 14 52.54 -20.61 31.56
C GLY A 14 52.73 -20.44 30.04
N ALA A 15 53.14 -19.27 29.50
CA ALA A 15 54.50 -18.69 29.50
C ALA A 15 55.49 -19.49 28.61
N CYS A 16 56.46 -18.91 27.89
CA CYS A 16 56.91 -17.54 27.70
C CYS A 16 57.87 -17.48 26.47
N LEU A 17 58.15 -16.27 25.92
CA LEU A 17 59.36 -15.93 25.15
C LEU A 17 59.59 -16.72 23.82
N SER A 18 60.40 -16.29 22.84
CA SER A 18 60.94 -14.98 22.44
C SER A 18 61.64 -15.15 21.09
N LEU A 19 61.49 -14.19 20.15
CA LEU A 19 62.41 -13.83 19.04
C LEU A 19 61.59 -12.94 18.06
N GLY A 20 61.98 -11.74 17.65
CA GLY A 20 63.19 -10.99 17.96
C GLY A 20 63.96 -10.61 16.69
N MET A 21 63.41 -9.74 15.84
CA MET A 21 64.21 -8.95 14.89
C MET A 21 63.56 -7.59 14.60
N ARG A 22 64.34 -6.53 14.84
CA ARG A 22 64.09 -5.17 14.33
C ARG A 22 64.83 -5.03 13.00
N TRP A 23 64.25 -4.34 12.01
CA TRP A 23 65.02 -3.49 11.09
C TRP A 23 64.26 -2.17 10.84
N ARG A 24 65.01 -1.13 10.49
CA ARG A 24 64.55 0.28 10.46
C ARG A 24 64.19 0.76 9.05
N CYS A 25 63.31 1.77 9.03
CA CYS A 25 63.31 2.97 8.18
C CYS A 25 63.94 2.93 6.78
N SER A 26 63.14 3.30 5.77
CA SER A 26 63.60 4.20 4.69
C SER A 26 62.45 5.11 4.21
N LEU A 27 62.56 6.41 4.49
CA LEU A 27 61.85 7.45 3.75
C LEU A 27 62.47 7.55 2.35
N GLN A 28 61.66 7.58 1.28
CA GLN A 28 62.07 8.15 0.00
C GLN A 28 60.87 8.51 -0.89
N TRP A 29 60.55 9.80 -0.90
CA TRP A 29 60.22 10.60 -2.11
C TRP A 29 61.51 11.37 -2.49
N PRO A 30 61.67 12.02 -3.66
CA PRO A 30 60.64 12.45 -4.64
C PRO A 30 60.99 12.27 -6.14
N SER A 31 60.00 12.52 -7.02
CA SER A 31 60.08 13.40 -8.22
C SER A 31 58.79 13.20 -9.05
N THR A 32 57.85 14.14 -9.28
CA THR A 32 57.87 15.52 -9.84
C THR A 32 58.13 15.64 -11.34
N GLU A 33 57.04 15.61 -12.13
CA GLU A 33 56.64 16.53 -13.22
C GLU A 33 55.38 15.90 -13.89
N SER A 34 54.37 16.61 -14.39
CA SER A 34 54.27 18.00 -14.85
C SER A 34 52.99 18.74 -14.35
N LEU A 35 52.93 20.06 -14.61
CA LEU A 35 52.08 21.07 -13.94
C LEU A 35 50.88 21.58 -14.76
N SER A 36 50.06 22.41 -14.06
CA SER A 36 49.12 23.44 -14.55
C SER A 36 47.65 22.98 -14.76
N ALA A 37 46.61 23.72 -14.35
CA ALA A 37 46.44 24.93 -13.51
C ALA A 37 44.96 24.98 -13.01
N ALA A 38 44.42 25.81 -12.11
CA ALA A 38 44.87 26.79 -11.12
C ALA A 38 43.70 26.89 -10.06
N HIS A 39 43.93 26.98 -8.74
CA HIS A 39 43.86 28.21 -7.90
C HIS A 39 42.49 28.96 -7.96
N GLU A 40 41.80 29.39 -6.88
CA GLU A 40 42.14 29.75 -5.47
C GLU A 40 40.96 29.41 -4.50
N PHE A 41 40.97 29.58 -3.16
CA PHE A 41 41.99 30.03 -2.19
C PHE A 41 41.96 29.18 -0.88
N SER A 42 42.32 29.74 0.28
CA SER A 42 42.47 29.00 1.55
C SER A 42 42.05 29.75 2.84
N ARG A 43 41.92 28.91 3.89
CA ARG A 43 41.80 29.08 5.36
C ARG A 43 42.62 30.20 6.05
N GLY A 44 42.19 30.55 7.28
CA GLY A 44 42.98 31.22 8.34
C GLY A 44 42.65 30.70 9.76
N VAL A 45 43.63 30.67 10.68
CA VAL A 45 43.75 29.84 11.93
C VAL A 45 44.75 30.52 12.91
N PRO A 46 44.83 30.34 14.27
CA PRO A 46 44.15 29.44 15.25
C PRO A 46 43.55 30.15 16.51
N GLY A 47 43.14 29.41 17.58
CA GLY A 47 43.03 30.00 18.94
C GLY A 47 42.36 29.22 20.11
N ARG A 48 43.09 28.31 20.80
CA ARG A 48 42.85 27.71 22.15
C ARG A 48 41.53 26.95 22.46
N LYS A 49 41.62 26.10 23.50
CA LYS A 49 40.61 25.15 23.99
C LYS A 49 39.95 25.68 25.26
N ASP A 50 38.71 25.26 25.52
CA ASP A 50 38.17 25.11 26.88
C ASP A 50 37.39 23.81 27.05
N ARG A 51 37.20 23.41 28.31
CA ARG A 51 36.62 22.11 28.70
C ARG A 51 35.09 22.11 28.59
N ASN A 52 34.57 21.56 27.50
CA ASN A 52 33.32 20.75 27.39
C ASN A 52 32.95 20.63 25.91
N GLY A 53 33.13 19.46 25.32
CA GLY A 53 32.91 19.26 23.88
C GLY A 53 31.44 19.03 23.53
N ALA A 54 30.82 19.97 22.81
CA ALA A 54 29.58 19.77 22.06
C ALA A 54 29.55 20.74 20.84
N PRO A 55 29.21 20.28 19.61
CA PRO A 55 29.13 21.18 18.45
C PRO A 55 27.83 21.98 18.43
N ALA A 56 27.91 23.25 18.04
CA ALA A 56 26.76 24.12 17.88
C ALA A 56 26.15 24.03 16.45
N SER A 57 25.01 23.34 16.33
CA SER A 57 24.11 23.46 15.16
C SER A 57 22.62 23.30 15.47
N SER A 58 22.25 22.90 16.69
CA SER A 58 20.86 22.51 17.03
C SER A 58 19.96 23.61 17.61
N GLN A 59 20.45 24.85 17.79
CA GLN A 59 19.73 25.90 18.53
C GLN A 59 18.92 26.91 17.69
N ARG A 60 18.80 26.75 16.37
CA ARG A 60 17.92 27.59 15.53
C ARG A 60 16.63 26.93 15.05
N TRP A 61 16.38 25.66 15.39
CA TRP A 61 15.21 24.90 14.95
C TRP A 61 14.29 24.43 16.09
N LEU A 62 14.25 25.17 17.22
CA LEU A 62 13.42 24.85 18.40
C LEU A 62 12.41 25.97 18.79
N HIS A 63 12.50 27.16 18.20
CA HIS A 63 11.61 28.28 18.56
C HIS A 63 10.34 28.42 17.70
N ALA A 64 10.25 27.77 16.53
CA ALA A 64 9.10 27.90 15.64
C ALA A 64 7.84 27.15 16.16
N GLY A 65 8.00 25.92 16.64
CA GLY A 65 6.87 25.10 17.13
C GLY A 65 6.21 25.67 18.40
N VAL A 66 7.01 26.23 19.31
CA VAL A 66 6.52 26.90 20.53
C VAL A 66 5.76 28.18 20.17
N ALA A 67 6.24 28.96 19.19
CA ALA A 67 5.58 30.19 18.77
C ALA A 67 4.22 29.97 18.10
N LEU A 68 4.02 28.84 17.39
CA LEU A 68 2.74 28.48 16.78
C LEU A 68 1.71 28.00 17.80
N ARG A 69 2.08 27.16 18.78
CA ARG A 69 1.15 26.74 19.85
C ARG A 69 0.87 27.86 20.86
N ALA A 70 1.85 28.72 21.14
CA ALA A 70 1.63 29.96 21.89
C ALA A 70 0.77 30.99 21.12
N ARG A 71 0.50 30.78 19.82
CA ARG A 71 -0.46 31.58 19.06
C ARG A 71 -1.88 31.01 19.14
N ALA A 72 -2.04 29.69 19.09
CA ALA A 72 -3.33 29.04 19.36
C ALA A 72 -3.81 29.30 20.81
N ALA A 73 -2.92 29.15 21.80
CA ALA A 73 -3.22 29.45 23.21
C ALA A 73 -3.32 30.95 23.54
N ARG A 74 -3.18 31.86 22.56
CA ARG A 74 -3.47 33.30 22.71
C ARG A 74 -4.92 33.65 22.38
N GLU A 75 -5.62 32.77 21.69
CA GLU A 75 -6.98 33.03 21.20
C GLU A 75 -8.03 32.44 22.17
N ASP A 76 -7.75 31.30 22.82
CA ASP A 76 -8.58 30.73 23.88
C ASP A 76 -7.91 30.81 25.28
N ASN A 77 -8.45 31.67 26.15
CA ASN A 77 -8.05 31.82 27.56
C ASN A 77 -8.57 30.65 28.42
N ASN A 78 -8.08 29.43 28.21
CA ASN A 78 -8.58 28.28 28.95
C ASN A 78 -8.04 28.24 30.40
N ALA A 79 -8.89 28.56 31.36
CA ALA A 79 -8.55 28.56 32.79
C ALA A 79 -8.31 27.13 33.33
N GLU A 80 -8.89 26.13 32.68
CA GLU A 80 -8.84 24.72 33.04
C GLU A 80 -7.45 24.11 32.79
N ASP A 81 -6.85 24.35 31.63
CA ASP A 81 -5.46 23.94 31.32
C ASP A 81 -4.45 24.51 32.33
N ARG A 82 -4.69 25.74 32.80
CA ARG A 82 -3.86 26.36 33.84
C ARG A 82 -4.07 25.71 35.21
N LEU A 83 -5.29 25.33 35.57
CA LEU A 83 -5.59 24.62 36.82
C LEU A 83 -4.87 23.27 36.83
N HIS A 84 -5.03 22.46 35.78
CA HIS A 84 -4.36 21.17 35.65
C HIS A 84 -2.82 21.27 35.65
N LEU A 85 -2.25 22.35 35.10
CA LEU A 85 -0.81 22.59 35.19
C LEU A 85 -0.36 22.97 36.60
N GLU A 86 -1.14 23.77 37.34
CA GLU A 86 -0.86 24.11 38.75
C GLU A 86 -0.98 22.86 39.66
N GLU A 87 -1.97 21.99 39.44
CA GLU A 87 -2.14 20.69 40.11
C GLU A 87 -0.98 19.71 39.82
N ALA A 88 -0.62 19.54 38.54
CA ALA A 88 0.46 18.64 38.14
C ALA A 88 1.82 19.09 38.74
N ILE A 89 2.05 20.39 38.86
CA ILE A 89 3.24 20.94 39.56
C ILE A 89 3.19 20.62 41.07
N ALA A 90 2.02 20.71 41.72
CA ALA A 90 1.87 20.41 43.14
C ALA A 90 2.11 18.92 43.44
N GLU A 91 1.50 18.04 42.66
CA GLU A 91 1.66 16.58 42.78
C GLU A 91 3.12 16.15 42.51
N ALA A 92 3.75 16.70 41.47
CA ALA A 92 5.16 16.45 41.16
C ALA A 92 6.11 16.86 42.30
N LYS A 93 5.86 18.01 42.95
CA LYS A 93 6.65 18.46 44.11
C LYS A 93 6.52 17.52 45.29
N ARG A 94 5.30 17.06 45.61
CA ARG A 94 5.07 16.09 46.71
C ARG A 94 5.83 14.80 46.47
N VAL A 95 5.69 14.21 45.28
CA VAL A 95 6.38 12.98 44.87
C VAL A 95 7.92 13.12 44.89
N LEU A 96 8.45 14.32 44.65
CA LEU A 96 9.89 14.61 44.76
C LEU A 96 10.39 14.75 46.20
N GLN A 97 9.54 15.17 47.14
CA GLN A 97 9.88 15.36 48.56
C GLN A 97 9.81 14.03 49.35
N ASP A 98 8.77 13.23 49.14
CA ASP A 98 8.48 12.01 49.93
C ASP A 98 9.36 10.79 49.55
N ASN A 99 10.42 11.01 48.76
CA ASN A 99 11.37 10.00 48.30
C ASN A 99 10.72 8.79 47.59
N ASP A 100 9.61 9.05 46.91
CA ASP A 100 8.51 8.11 46.64
C ASP A 100 8.82 6.97 45.63
N THR A 101 7.87 6.05 45.41
CA THR A 101 8.05 4.88 44.53
C THR A 101 8.12 5.24 43.04
N VAL A 102 8.82 4.40 42.25
CA VAL A 102 9.03 4.62 40.80
C VAL A 102 7.72 4.75 40.02
N GLU A 103 6.70 3.98 40.38
CA GLU A 103 5.42 4.01 39.66
C GLU A 103 4.62 5.28 39.91
N LYS A 104 4.74 5.93 41.08
CA LYS A 104 4.16 7.27 41.31
C LYS A 104 4.86 8.33 40.47
N ILE A 105 6.19 8.28 40.37
CA ILE A 105 6.97 9.18 39.49
C ILE A 105 6.53 9.00 38.02
N LYS A 106 6.35 7.76 37.55
CA LYS A 106 5.81 7.48 36.21
C LYS A 106 4.37 7.95 36.04
N ALA A 107 3.51 7.84 37.06
CA ALA A 107 2.13 8.32 36.98
C ALA A 107 2.05 9.84 36.75
N VAL A 108 2.86 10.63 37.46
CA VAL A 108 2.94 12.08 37.22
C VAL A 108 3.55 12.39 35.85
N LEU A 109 4.58 11.66 35.42
CA LEU A 109 5.14 11.82 34.06
C LEU A 109 4.16 11.41 32.93
N ARG A 110 3.23 10.47 33.17
CA ARG A 110 2.12 10.15 32.23
C ARG A 110 1.13 11.32 32.13
N LYS A 111 0.80 11.98 33.24
CA LYS A 111 0.00 13.23 33.21
C LYS A 111 0.74 14.32 32.41
N ALA A 112 2.06 14.48 32.62
CA ALA A 112 2.89 15.41 31.86
C ALA A 112 2.98 15.09 30.35
N GLN A 113 2.99 13.81 29.97
CA GLN A 113 2.95 13.38 28.56
C GLN A 113 1.64 13.78 27.86
N LYS A 114 0.49 13.79 28.55
CA LYS A 114 -0.77 14.28 27.97
C LYS A 114 -0.69 15.76 27.59
N ILE A 115 0.00 16.57 28.39
CA ILE A 115 0.21 18.01 28.14
C ILE A 115 1.23 18.25 27.01
N ASN A 116 2.23 17.38 26.84
CA ASN A 116 3.21 17.49 25.76
C ASN A 116 3.63 16.11 25.19
N PRO A 117 2.84 15.54 24.27
CA PRO A 117 3.12 14.24 23.67
C PRO A 117 4.45 14.26 22.89
N GLY A 118 5.31 13.27 23.15
CA GLY A 118 6.60 13.09 22.47
C GLY A 118 7.83 13.64 23.20
N LYS A 119 7.68 14.53 24.21
CA LYS A 119 8.85 15.11 24.91
C LYS A 119 9.40 14.22 26.04
N TRP A 120 8.52 13.55 26.78
CA TRP A 120 8.88 12.85 28.02
C TRP A 120 8.91 11.33 27.82
N THR A 121 10.00 10.66 28.21
CA THR A 121 10.15 9.19 28.13
C THR A 121 10.04 8.54 29.51
N LEU A 122 9.20 7.51 29.65
CA LEU A 122 8.91 6.81 30.91
C LEU A 122 9.93 5.70 31.26
N SER A 123 10.94 5.49 30.43
CA SER A 123 12.08 4.61 30.69
C SER A 123 13.16 5.33 31.50
N GLY A 124 13.86 4.57 32.34
CA GLY A 124 14.96 5.06 33.16
C GLY A 124 14.97 4.46 34.58
N LYS A 125 16.09 4.64 35.29
CA LYS A 125 16.20 4.27 36.73
C LYS A 125 15.52 5.33 37.61
N LYS A 126 15.25 5.01 38.89
CA LYS A 126 14.53 5.89 39.83
C LYS A 126 15.07 7.34 39.83
N ASP A 127 16.39 7.51 39.86
CA ASP A 127 17.00 8.84 39.93
C ASP A 127 16.97 9.61 38.60
N GLU A 128 16.97 8.90 37.48
CA GLU A 128 16.79 9.46 36.13
C GLU A 128 15.34 9.95 35.93
N LEU A 129 14.36 9.17 36.39
CA LEU A 129 12.95 9.55 36.39
C LEU A 129 12.67 10.72 37.35
N LYS A 130 13.31 10.77 38.52
CA LYS A 130 13.28 11.95 39.41
C LYS A 130 13.90 13.19 38.76
N GLN A 131 14.94 13.02 37.94
CA GLN A 131 15.58 14.13 37.24
C GLN A 131 14.67 14.68 36.13
N LYS A 132 14.08 13.82 35.30
CA LYS A 132 13.05 14.19 34.31
C LYS A 132 11.84 14.88 34.97
N LEU A 133 11.41 14.41 36.14
CA LEU A 133 10.30 15.03 36.90
C LEU A 133 10.67 16.43 37.46
N ARG A 134 11.93 16.66 37.87
CA ARG A 134 12.42 18.00 38.25
C ARG A 134 12.45 18.97 37.06
N GLU A 135 12.89 18.49 35.90
CA GLU A 135 12.93 19.29 34.66
C GLU A 135 11.52 19.71 34.22
N PHE A 136 10.55 18.78 34.26
CA PHE A 136 9.14 19.10 34.03
C PHE A 136 8.61 20.19 34.98
N VAL A 137 8.93 20.11 36.28
CA VAL A 137 8.47 21.11 37.28
C VAL A 137 9.02 22.51 37.01
N GLU A 138 10.29 22.65 36.62
CA GLU A 138 10.86 23.98 36.30
C GLU A 138 10.35 24.54 34.96
N GLU A 139 10.16 23.69 33.94
CA GLU A 139 9.56 24.11 32.66
C GLU A 139 8.09 24.56 32.85
N ALA A 140 7.30 23.78 33.58
CA ALA A 140 5.90 24.11 33.86
C ALA A 140 5.76 25.43 34.65
N LYS A 141 6.64 25.68 35.63
CA LYS A 141 6.72 26.98 36.33
C LYS A 141 7.06 28.14 35.38
N ALA A 142 7.99 27.95 34.45
CA ALA A 142 8.39 28.99 33.50
C ALA A 142 7.22 29.37 32.57
N THR A 143 6.50 28.38 32.04
CA THR A 143 5.26 28.58 31.27
C THR A 143 4.20 29.33 32.08
N LEU A 144 3.96 28.90 33.32
CA LEU A 144 2.99 29.52 34.23
C LEU A 144 3.35 30.99 34.57
N LYS A 145 4.64 31.31 34.67
CA LYS A 145 5.13 32.67 34.88
C LYS A 145 4.85 33.57 33.66
N GLY A 146 5.13 33.07 32.45
CA GLY A 146 4.81 33.79 31.20
C GLY A 146 3.31 34.10 31.10
N LEU A 147 2.45 33.11 31.34
CA LEU A 147 1.00 33.28 31.35
C LEU A 147 0.53 34.33 32.38
N LYS A 148 1.16 34.38 33.58
CA LYS A 148 0.84 35.38 34.62
C LYS A 148 1.32 36.79 34.26
N GLU A 149 2.44 36.94 33.54
CA GLU A 149 2.95 38.24 33.06
C GLU A 149 2.11 38.78 31.89
N ASP A 150 1.67 37.92 30.96
CA ASP A 150 0.80 38.30 29.84
C ASP A 150 -0.64 38.59 30.28
N SER A 151 -1.19 37.84 31.25
CA SER A 151 -2.50 38.15 31.85
C SER A 151 -2.50 39.52 32.56
N ARG A 152 -1.38 39.89 33.20
CA ARG A 152 -1.18 41.25 33.74
C ARG A 152 -1.11 42.34 32.65
N ARG A 153 -0.52 42.06 31.49
CA ARG A 153 -0.55 42.99 30.35
C ARG A 153 -1.96 43.20 29.82
N ALA A 154 -2.73 42.13 29.66
CA ALA A 154 -4.11 42.20 29.16
C ALA A 154 -5.04 43.03 30.08
N GLN A 155 -4.87 42.94 31.40
CA GLN A 155 -5.63 43.75 32.36
C GLN A 155 -5.25 45.24 32.38
N VAL A 156 -4.02 45.60 31.98
CA VAL A 156 -3.58 47.01 31.88
C VAL A 156 -4.15 47.69 30.62
N THR A 157 -4.51 46.91 29.59
CA THR A 157 -5.05 47.44 28.32
C THR A 157 -6.57 47.64 28.29
N SER A 158 -7.33 47.27 29.32
CA SER A 158 -8.81 47.26 29.29
C SER A 158 -9.52 48.40 30.04
N TRP A 159 -8.79 49.40 30.55
CA TRP A 159 -9.37 50.53 31.28
C TRP A 159 -9.70 51.74 30.39
N HIS A 160 -10.89 51.75 29.76
CA HIS A 160 -11.60 52.97 29.32
C HIS A 160 -13.13 52.72 29.31
N PRO A 161 -13.97 53.55 29.98
CA PRO A 161 -15.41 53.29 30.11
C PRO A 161 -16.27 54.09 29.11
N GLY A 162 -17.32 53.48 28.55
CA GLY A 162 -18.40 54.26 27.92
C GLY A 162 -19.43 53.52 27.03
N ARG A 163 -20.67 53.39 27.54
CA ARG A 163 -21.98 53.26 26.84
C ARG A 163 -22.19 52.07 25.87
N GLY A 164 -23.31 51.34 25.84
CA GLY A 164 -24.51 51.34 26.70
C GLY A 164 -25.79 50.88 25.96
N GLY A 165 -26.51 49.87 26.50
CA GLY A 165 -27.83 49.39 26.02
C GLY A 165 -27.80 48.56 24.72
N VAL A 166 -28.74 47.66 24.41
CA VAL A 166 -30.02 47.25 25.06
C VAL A 166 -30.21 45.73 24.86
N ALA A 167 -30.93 45.05 25.77
CA ALA A 167 -31.12 43.60 25.76
C ALA A 167 -32.29 43.10 24.90
N SER A 168 -32.21 41.84 24.45
CA SER A 168 -33.37 41.01 24.07
C SER A 168 -33.28 39.65 24.78
N ARG A 169 -34.43 39.15 25.25
CA ARG A 169 -34.55 37.94 26.09
C ARG A 169 -34.33 36.65 25.28
N ALA A 170 -33.62 35.69 25.87
CA ALA A 170 -33.73 34.26 25.55
C ALA A 170 -34.39 33.52 26.73
N SER A 171 -35.13 32.46 26.43
CA SER A 171 -35.85 31.62 27.41
C SER A 171 -34.91 30.65 28.15
N PRO A 172 -35.29 30.12 29.32
CA PRO A 172 -34.38 29.29 30.12
C PRO A 172 -34.22 27.89 29.53
N GLN A 173 -33.02 27.57 29.02
CA GLN A 173 -32.57 26.18 28.94
C GLN A 173 -32.19 25.68 30.34
N GLN A 174 -32.53 24.43 30.64
CA GLN A 174 -32.07 23.79 31.88
C GLN A 174 -30.55 23.62 31.82
N ASP A 175 -29.87 24.09 32.85
CA ASP A 175 -28.42 24.16 32.95
C ASP A 175 -27.85 22.82 33.46
N SER A 176 -27.71 21.83 32.56
CA SER A 176 -27.25 20.48 32.92
C SER A 176 -25.85 20.48 33.55
N GLY A 177 -25.01 21.44 33.17
CA GLY A 177 -23.67 21.61 33.76
C GLY A 177 -23.67 22.00 35.25
N ALA A 178 -24.81 22.42 35.81
CA ALA A 178 -24.94 22.68 37.24
C ALA A 178 -25.20 21.41 38.07
N GLU A 179 -25.78 20.35 37.47
CA GLU A 179 -25.92 19.03 38.11
C GLU A 179 -24.61 18.26 38.01
N ASP A 180 -24.03 18.12 36.80
CA ASP A 180 -22.76 17.40 36.58
C ASP A 180 -21.62 17.91 37.48
N ARG A 181 -21.56 19.23 37.68
CA ARG A 181 -20.57 19.87 38.56
C ARG A 181 -20.79 19.55 40.04
N ARG A 182 -22.04 19.44 40.48
CA ARG A 182 -22.37 19.11 41.89
C ARG A 182 -22.07 17.63 42.17
N ASP A 183 -22.37 16.75 41.24
CA ASP A 183 -22.03 15.33 41.32
C ASP A 183 -20.51 15.11 41.35
N LEU A 184 -19.75 15.91 40.58
CA LEU A 184 -18.28 15.91 40.60
C LEU A 184 -17.73 16.40 41.96
N GLU A 185 -18.26 17.51 42.49
CA GLU A 185 -17.89 18.04 43.80
C GLU A 185 -18.18 17.02 44.94
N GLU A 186 -19.27 16.25 44.85
CA GLU A 186 -19.57 15.16 45.79
C GLU A 186 -18.56 14.00 45.69
N VAL A 187 -18.25 13.53 44.47
CA VAL A 187 -17.30 12.43 44.26
C VAL A 187 -15.87 12.80 44.67
N VAL A 188 -15.45 14.05 44.47
CA VAL A 188 -14.16 14.56 44.98
C VAL A 188 -14.14 14.59 46.51
N ALA A 189 -15.19 15.10 47.15
CA ALA A 189 -15.29 15.13 48.62
C ALA A 189 -15.43 13.74 49.28
N GLU A 190 -15.91 12.74 48.54
CA GLU A 190 -15.90 11.33 48.94
C GLU A 190 -14.51 10.69 48.73
N ALA A 191 -13.82 11.02 47.65
CA ALA A 191 -12.45 10.58 47.37
C ALA A 191 -11.46 11.07 48.44
N ASP A 192 -11.51 12.36 48.79
CA ASP A 192 -10.61 12.96 49.78
C ASP A 192 -10.82 12.33 51.16
N ARG A 193 -12.07 12.12 51.60
CA ARG A 193 -12.37 11.39 52.85
C ARG A 193 -11.81 9.96 52.85
N VAL A 194 -12.01 9.21 51.76
CA VAL A 194 -11.47 7.84 51.63
C VAL A 194 -9.94 7.83 51.63
N LEU A 195 -9.28 8.91 51.20
CA LEU A 195 -7.82 9.04 51.24
C LEU A 195 -7.29 9.48 52.62
N GLU A 196 -7.99 10.37 53.32
CA GLU A 196 -7.63 10.82 54.68
C GLU A 196 -7.78 9.69 55.72
N ASP A 197 -8.87 8.91 55.64
CA ASP A 197 -9.16 7.83 56.60
C ASP A 197 -8.40 6.51 56.33
N ASN A 198 -7.48 6.47 55.35
CA ASN A 198 -6.85 5.24 54.83
C ASN A 198 -7.87 4.16 54.43
N GLY A 199 -8.90 4.56 53.69
CA GLY A 199 -10.01 3.70 53.27
C GLY A 199 -9.56 2.46 52.49
N THR A 200 -10.37 1.41 52.59
CA THR A 200 -10.04 0.10 52.01
C THR A 200 -10.08 0.12 50.49
N VAL A 201 -9.36 -0.82 49.87
CA VAL A 201 -9.37 -1.05 48.40
C VAL A 201 -10.79 -1.21 47.83
N LYS A 202 -11.76 -1.62 48.65
CA LYS A 202 -13.17 -1.73 48.25
C LYS A 202 -13.85 -0.37 48.16
N GLU A 203 -13.57 0.54 49.08
CA GLU A 203 -14.10 1.91 49.09
C GLU A 203 -13.45 2.76 47.98
N THR A 204 -12.13 2.68 47.80
CA THR A 204 -11.46 3.36 46.66
C THR A 204 -12.03 2.92 45.30
N LYS A 205 -12.35 1.62 45.15
CA LYS A 205 -13.00 1.09 43.94
C LYS A 205 -14.46 1.53 43.78
N ALA A 206 -15.17 1.85 44.86
CA ALA A 206 -16.52 2.37 44.79
C ALA A 206 -16.53 3.83 44.30
N VAL A 207 -15.64 4.67 44.85
CA VAL A 207 -15.45 6.06 44.41
C VAL A 207 -14.99 6.13 42.94
N LEU A 208 -14.02 5.31 42.53
CA LEU A 208 -13.60 5.22 41.13
C LEU A 208 -14.74 4.84 40.17
N ARG A 209 -15.65 3.95 40.59
CA ARG A 209 -16.82 3.58 39.77
C ARG A 209 -17.89 4.68 39.70
N LYS A 210 -18.02 5.52 40.73
CA LYS A 210 -18.85 6.74 40.65
C LYS A 210 -18.22 7.74 39.67
N ALA A 211 -16.92 8.01 39.79
CA ALA A 211 -16.19 8.90 38.88
C ALA A 211 -16.28 8.45 37.41
N GLN A 212 -16.08 7.16 37.13
CA GLN A 212 -16.22 6.58 35.78
C GLN A 212 -17.65 6.62 35.21
N LYS A 213 -18.66 6.90 36.04
CA LYS A 213 -20.06 7.04 35.61
C LYS A 213 -20.41 8.48 35.23
N ILE A 214 -19.71 9.46 35.82
CA ILE A 214 -19.80 10.89 35.49
C ILE A 214 -18.93 11.18 34.25
N TYR A 215 -17.71 10.67 34.24
CA TYR A 215 -16.83 10.66 33.08
C TYR A 215 -16.65 9.22 32.59
N PRO A 216 -17.49 8.72 31.67
CA PRO A 216 -17.08 7.58 30.87
C PRO A 216 -15.79 7.98 30.15
N GLU A 217 -14.70 7.26 30.41
CA GLU A 217 -13.48 7.43 29.60
C GLU A 217 -13.89 7.26 28.15
N GLU A 218 -13.54 8.22 27.28
CA GLU A 218 -13.54 7.99 25.83
C GLU A 218 -12.60 6.81 25.60
N MET A 219 -13.16 5.60 25.55
CA MET A 219 -12.38 4.41 25.23
C MET A 219 -11.73 4.68 23.88
N PRO A 220 -10.41 4.54 23.74
CA PRO A 220 -9.71 4.82 22.49
C PRO A 220 -10.45 4.08 21.39
N VAL A 221 -10.95 4.84 20.40
CA VAL A 221 -11.92 4.34 19.42
C VAL A 221 -11.31 3.11 18.75
N LYS A 222 -11.86 1.95 19.10
CA LYS A 222 -11.30 0.66 18.67
C LYS A 222 -11.21 0.66 17.16
N ARG A 223 -9.98 0.61 16.63
CA ARG A 223 -9.77 0.57 15.19
C ARG A 223 -10.36 -0.71 14.63
N ARG A 224 -10.78 -0.65 13.37
CA ARG A 224 -11.19 -1.82 12.60
C ARG A 224 -10.28 -1.99 11.39
N ILE A 225 -10.21 -3.22 10.89
CA ILE A 225 -9.66 -3.46 9.57
C ILE A 225 -10.69 -2.92 8.55
N PRO A 226 -10.31 -2.00 7.63
CA PRO A 226 -11.24 -1.43 6.66
C PRO A 226 -11.68 -2.47 5.62
N LYS A 227 -12.93 -2.39 5.15
CA LYS A 227 -13.41 -3.25 4.07
C LYS A 227 -12.68 -2.90 2.77
N ALA A 228 -12.34 -3.91 1.94
CA ALA A 228 -11.49 -3.69 0.77
C ALA A 228 -12.11 -2.84 -0.36
N GLU A 229 -13.44 -2.68 -0.40
CA GLU A 229 -14.17 -1.81 -1.35
C GLU A 229 -14.22 -0.34 -0.85
N ASP A 230 -14.10 -0.11 0.46
CA ASP A 230 -14.29 1.19 1.09
C ASP A 230 -12.94 1.94 1.22
N PRO A 231 -12.87 3.26 0.98
CA PRO A 231 -11.67 4.01 1.31
C PRO A 231 -11.52 4.12 2.84
N ALA A 232 -10.37 3.70 3.35
CA ALA A 232 -10.11 3.68 4.80
C ALA A 232 -10.17 5.09 5.43
N VAL A 233 -10.79 5.18 6.61
CA VAL A 233 -10.95 6.42 7.38
C VAL A 233 -9.86 6.51 8.46
N PHE A 234 -9.10 7.60 8.45
CA PHE A 234 -7.93 7.82 9.32
C PHE A 234 -8.19 7.65 10.83
N THR A 235 -9.39 8.01 11.30
CA THR A 235 -9.73 7.98 12.74
C THR A 235 -10.29 6.66 13.23
N THR A 236 -10.91 5.84 12.37
CA THR A 236 -11.62 4.61 12.78
C THR A 236 -10.99 3.33 12.27
N ASP A 237 -10.16 3.41 11.23
CA ASP A 237 -9.66 2.24 10.52
C ASP A 237 -8.13 2.14 10.68
N VAL A 238 -7.57 0.95 10.48
CA VAL A 238 -6.11 0.81 10.32
C VAL A 238 -5.70 1.58 9.06
N PHE A 239 -4.86 2.60 9.23
CA PHE A 239 -4.55 3.57 8.20
C PHE A 239 -3.04 3.66 7.94
N ILE A 240 -2.62 3.27 6.72
CA ILE A 240 -1.29 3.57 6.18
C ILE A 240 -1.16 5.09 6.07
N PRO A 241 -0.23 5.75 6.81
CA PRO A 241 -0.06 7.20 6.79
C PRO A 241 0.27 7.74 5.41
N LEU A 242 -0.15 8.98 5.15
CA LEU A 242 0.00 9.67 3.86
C LEU A 242 0.60 11.08 3.99
N ASP A 243 1.00 11.54 5.18
CA ASP A 243 1.45 12.93 5.38
C ASP A 243 2.63 13.33 4.48
N GLU A 244 3.59 12.42 4.28
CA GLU A 244 4.73 12.63 3.39
C GLU A 244 4.33 12.58 1.90
N THR A 245 3.36 11.74 1.52
CA THR A 245 2.72 11.75 0.19
C THR A 245 2.08 13.11 -0.08
N ILE A 246 1.31 13.65 0.87
CA ILE A 246 0.67 14.97 0.77
C ILE A 246 1.73 16.06 0.63
N ARG A 247 2.79 16.04 1.44
CA ARG A 247 3.87 17.03 1.41
C ARG A 247 4.60 17.06 0.07
N LYS A 248 4.87 15.89 -0.53
CA LYS A 248 5.48 15.79 -1.88
C LYS A 248 4.49 16.27 -2.96
N LEU A 249 3.23 15.88 -2.86
CA LEU A 249 2.19 16.24 -3.81
C LEU A 249 1.90 17.75 -3.81
N ASP A 250 1.99 18.39 -2.66
CA ASP A 250 1.93 19.85 -2.50
C ASP A 250 2.98 20.58 -3.33
N VAL A 251 4.22 20.09 -3.32
CA VAL A 251 5.30 20.66 -4.14
C VAL A 251 4.99 20.48 -5.63
N LEU A 252 4.63 19.26 -6.05
CA LEU A 252 4.27 18.95 -7.44
C LEU A 252 3.12 19.84 -7.95
N LEU A 253 2.08 20.05 -7.14
CA LEU A 253 0.92 20.88 -7.52
C LEU A 253 1.27 22.37 -7.62
N GLN A 254 2.19 22.89 -6.81
CA GLN A 254 2.62 24.29 -6.91
C GLN A 254 3.43 24.58 -8.19
N ASP A 255 4.28 23.64 -8.57
CA ASP A 255 5.13 23.73 -9.76
C ASP A 255 4.31 23.50 -11.04
N GLU A 256 3.68 22.33 -11.17
CA GLU A 256 3.02 21.86 -12.39
C GLU A 256 1.58 22.39 -12.57
N ARG A 257 0.90 22.70 -11.45
CA ARG A 257 -0.53 23.04 -11.33
C ARG A 257 -1.50 21.92 -11.71
N VAL A 258 -1.23 21.14 -12.77
CA VAL A 258 -2.08 20.01 -13.20
C VAL A 258 -1.28 18.72 -13.14
N VAL A 259 -1.55 17.90 -12.12
CA VAL A 259 -0.82 16.64 -11.84
C VAL A 259 -1.76 15.47 -12.06
N PHE A 260 -1.34 14.47 -12.83
CA PHE A 260 -2.06 13.21 -13.02
C PHE A 260 -1.28 12.04 -12.42
N LEU A 261 -1.82 11.49 -11.33
CA LEU A 261 -1.36 10.27 -10.70
C LEU A 261 -2.12 9.06 -11.24
N ARG A 262 -1.39 8.11 -11.82
CA ARG A 262 -1.92 6.82 -12.27
C ARG A 262 -1.38 5.70 -11.38
N ALA A 263 -2.26 4.81 -10.95
CA ALA A 263 -1.89 3.66 -10.12
C ALA A 263 -2.89 2.51 -10.31
N GLY A 264 -2.48 1.29 -9.92
CA GLY A 264 -3.32 0.09 -9.97
C GLY A 264 -4.68 0.22 -9.30
N VAL A 265 -5.62 -0.65 -9.66
CA VAL A 265 -6.89 -0.78 -8.95
C VAL A 265 -6.60 -1.23 -7.50
N ALA A 266 -7.33 -0.68 -6.52
CA ALA A 266 -7.13 -0.94 -5.09
C ALA A 266 -5.75 -0.54 -4.50
N SER A 267 -4.97 0.30 -5.19
CA SER A 267 -3.73 0.91 -4.66
C SER A 267 -3.96 1.97 -3.57
N GLY A 268 -5.18 2.49 -3.43
CA GLY A 268 -5.52 3.52 -2.43
C GLY A 268 -5.74 4.94 -2.98
N LYS A 269 -5.89 5.13 -4.30
CA LYS A 269 -6.18 6.45 -4.93
C LYS A 269 -7.36 7.18 -4.26
N SER A 270 -8.51 6.51 -4.13
CA SER A 270 -9.70 7.09 -3.50
C SER A 270 -9.49 7.35 -1.99
N THR A 271 -8.64 6.56 -1.33
CA THR A 271 -8.24 6.81 0.08
C THR A 271 -7.38 8.06 0.20
N LEU A 272 -6.43 8.28 -0.71
CA LEU A 272 -5.65 9.52 -0.79
C LEU A 272 -6.58 10.72 -1.05
N ALA A 273 -7.50 10.61 -2.02
CA ALA A 273 -8.47 11.67 -2.33
C ALA A 273 -9.33 12.04 -1.10
N GLN A 274 -9.93 11.06 -0.45
CA GLN A 274 -10.76 11.27 0.74
C GLN A 274 -9.93 11.84 1.90
N HIS A 275 -8.72 11.33 2.14
CA HIS A 275 -7.86 11.80 3.23
C HIS A 275 -7.41 13.25 3.01
N LEU A 276 -7.00 13.62 1.79
CA LEU A 276 -6.68 15.01 1.42
C LEU A 276 -7.84 15.97 1.76
N CYS A 277 -9.04 15.62 1.32
CA CYS A 277 -10.23 16.47 1.50
C CYS A 277 -10.74 16.50 2.95
N THR A 278 -10.44 15.47 3.75
CA THR A 278 -10.86 15.39 5.16
C THR A 278 -9.86 16.07 6.09
N THR A 279 -8.56 15.91 5.85
CA THR A 279 -7.48 16.46 6.69
C THR A 279 -7.18 17.93 6.36
N GLN A 280 -7.41 18.35 5.11
CA GLN A 280 -7.19 19.73 4.66
C GLN A 280 -8.39 20.28 3.85
N PRO A 281 -9.60 20.33 4.43
CA PRO A 281 -10.85 20.70 3.74
C PRO A 281 -10.88 22.15 3.24
N SER A 282 -10.03 23.03 3.77
CA SER A 282 -9.88 24.42 3.30
C SER A 282 -9.00 24.54 2.04
N LYS A 283 -8.30 23.46 1.65
CA LYS A 283 -7.34 23.43 0.53
C LYS A 283 -7.74 22.45 -0.57
N TYR A 284 -8.23 21.27 -0.22
CA TYR A 284 -8.55 20.19 -1.15
C TYR A 284 -10.05 19.94 -1.23
N PHE A 285 -10.61 19.99 -2.44
CA PHE A 285 -12.03 19.70 -2.70
C PHE A 285 -12.20 18.47 -3.60
N GLY A 286 -12.86 17.45 -3.07
CA GLY A 286 -13.12 16.19 -3.77
C GLY A 286 -14.31 16.32 -4.72
N VAL A 287 -14.07 16.11 -6.00
CA VAL A 287 -15.10 16.11 -7.06
C VAL A 287 -15.37 14.66 -7.45
N HIS A 288 -16.38 14.07 -6.83
CA HIS A 288 -16.83 12.72 -7.15
C HIS A 288 -17.58 12.68 -8.49
N ALA A 289 -17.35 11.61 -9.26
CA ALA A 289 -18.02 11.39 -10.53
C ALA A 289 -19.56 11.42 -10.40
N PRO A 290 -20.29 11.94 -11.40
CA PRO A 290 -21.72 11.71 -11.56
C PRO A 290 -22.05 10.22 -11.73
N LEU A 291 -23.34 9.88 -11.69
CA LEU A 291 -23.80 8.53 -12.05
C LEU A 291 -23.36 8.18 -13.48
N ALA A 292 -23.12 6.89 -13.76
CA ALA A 292 -22.42 6.47 -14.99
C ALA A 292 -23.03 7.00 -16.31
N LYS A 293 -24.36 7.14 -16.40
CA LYS A 293 -25.06 7.73 -17.56
C LYS A 293 -24.78 9.22 -17.77
N ASP A 294 -24.49 9.93 -16.68
CA ASP A 294 -24.30 11.38 -16.60
C ASP A 294 -22.82 11.78 -16.57
N ALA A 295 -21.92 10.82 -16.37
CA ALA A 295 -20.49 11.05 -16.13
C ALA A 295 -19.71 11.59 -17.34
N THR A 296 -20.32 11.64 -18.53
CA THR A 296 -19.78 12.30 -19.73
C THR A 296 -20.33 13.71 -19.95
N ILE A 297 -21.29 14.15 -19.13
CA ILE A 297 -21.97 15.45 -19.25
C ILE A 297 -21.27 16.44 -18.31
N PHE A 298 -20.59 17.44 -18.87
CA PHE A 298 -19.79 18.39 -18.09
C PHE A 298 -20.62 19.19 -17.07
N GLU A 299 -21.87 19.52 -17.38
CA GLU A 299 -22.81 20.24 -16.49
C GLU A 299 -23.09 19.46 -15.18
N MET A 300 -23.05 18.13 -15.24
CA MET A 300 -23.24 17.27 -14.06
C MET A 300 -21.98 17.26 -13.19
N TRP A 301 -20.79 17.32 -13.81
CA TRP A 301 -19.55 17.59 -13.10
C TRP A 301 -19.51 18.99 -12.50
N GLU A 302 -19.98 20.03 -13.20
CA GLU A 302 -20.11 21.38 -12.63
C GLU A 302 -20.96 21.37 -11.36
N ARG A 303 -22.11 20.68 -11.38
CA ARG A 303 -22.96 20.54 -10.18
C ARG A 303 -22.22 19.85 -9.03
N LYS A 304 -21.40 18.83 -9.30
CA LYS A 304 -20.56 18.16 -8.30
C LYS A 304 -19.45 19.07 -7.77
N MET A 305 -18.77 19.81 -8.65
CA MET A 305 -17.76 20.81 -8.27
C MET A 305 -18.35 21.90 -7.36
N ARG A 306 -19.50 22.47 -7.75
CA ARG A 306 -20.23 23.45 -6.93
C ARG A 306 -20.58 22.90 -5.57
N ALA A 307 -21.09 21.67 -5.48
CA ALA A 307 -21.43 21.04 -4.20
C ALA A 307 -20.22 20.87 -3.29
N ALA A 308 -19.08 20.42 -3.84
CA ALA A 308 -17.83 20.23 -3.10
C ALA A 308 -17.29 21.55 -2.52
N VAL A 309 -17.31 22.64 -3.31
CA VAL A 309 -16.84 23.96 -2.88
C VAL A 309 -17.86 24.66 -1.97
N TRP A 310 -19.16 24.55 -2.27
CA TRP A 310 -20.25 25.15 -1.47
C TRP A 310 -20.30 24.60 -0.05
N GLY A 311 -20.07 23.30 0.13
CA GLY A 311 -20.01 22.67 1.46
C GLY A 311 -18.93 23.26 2.39
N GLN A 312 -17.97 24.01 1.83
CA GLN A 312 -16.90 24.70 2.55
C GLN A 312 -16.98 26.24 2.42
N ASN A 313 -17.82 26.79 1.53
CA ASN A 313 -17.94 28.23 1.31
C ASN A 313 -19.35 28.65 0.82
N SER A 314 -20.10 29.31 1.69
CA SER A 314 -21.48 29.77 1.46
C SER A 314 -21.62 30.94 0.47
N ASN A 315 -20.53 31.45 -0.12
CA ASN A 315 -20.56 32.54 -1.10
C ASN A 315 -20.54 32.06 -2.57
N VAL A 316 -20.85 30.78 -2.83
CA VAL A 316 -20.60 30.13 -4.15
C VAL A 316 -21.87 29.74 -4.93
N LYS A 317 -23.06 29.74 -4.30
CA LYS A 317 -24.34 29.29 -4.92
C LYS A 317 -24.63 29.98 -6.24
N ASP A 318 -24.53 31.30 -6.21
CA ASP A 318 -25.05 32.20 -7.23
C ASP A 318 -23.95 32.76 -8.16
N LYS A 319 -22.71 32.31 -7.98
CA LYS A 319 -21.57 32.65 -8.86
C LYS A 319 -21.60 31.83 -10.14
N ASP A 320 -21.05 32.36 -11.23
CA ASP A 320 -20.81 31.53 -12.42
C ASP A 320 -19.60 30.59 -12.22
N LEU A 321 -19.36 29.70 -13.19
CA LEU A 321 -18.26 28.75 -13.15
C LEU A 321 -16.89 29.44 -13.16
N GLN A 322 -16.72 30.55 -13.88
CA GLN A 322 -15.45 31.28 -13.94
C GLN A 322 -15.12 31.94 -12.59
N ASP A 323 -16.11 32.53 -11.94
CA ASP A 323 -15.96 33.14 -10.61
C ASP A 323 -15.73 32.11 -9.50
N MET A 324 -16.29 30.90 -9.64
CA MET A 324 -15.92 29.77 -8.78
C MET A 324 -14.47 29.34 -9.00
N ILE A 325 -14.03 29.20 -10.26
CA ILE A 325 -12.64 28.83 -10.59
C ILE A 325 -11.64 29.91 -10.15
N ARG A 326 -11.98 31.20 -10.32
CA ARG A 326 -11.19 32.33 -9.77
C ARG A 326 -11.07 32.23 -8.26
N LEU A 327 -12.16 31.97 -7.55
CA LEU A 327 -12.13 31.83 -6.09
C LEU A 327 -11.20 30.69 -5.64
N ILE A 328 -11.26 29.52 -6.29
CA ILE A 328 -10.36 28.39 -6.01
C ILE A 328 -8.90 28.77 -6.31
N TYR A 329 -8.68 29.43 -7.45
CA TYR A 329 -7.35 29.87 -7.89
C TYR A 329 -6.72 30.91 -6.94
N ASP A 330 -7.47 31.93 -6.53
CA ASP A 330 -6.99 33.04 -5.70
C ASP A 330 -6.70 32.61 -4.25
N ASN A 331 -7.29 31.50 -3.79
CA ASN A 331 -7.02 30.89 -2.48
C ASN A 331 -5.98 29.74 -2.56
N ASP A 332 -5.36 29.51 -3.73
CA ASP A 332 -4.47 28.37 -4.00
C ASP A 332 -5.04 27.02 -3.52
N GLN A 333 -6.32 26.80 -3.84
CA GLN A 333 -7.05 25.56 -3.58
C GLN A 333 -6.94 24.57 -4.75
N VAL A 334 -7.11 23.29 -4.45
CA VAL A 334 -6.91 22.16 -5.36
C VAL A 334 -8.24 21.41 -5.57
N LEU A 335 -8.63 21.24 -6.83
CA LEU A 335 -9.71 20.32 -7.20
C LEU A 335 -9.16 18.91 -7.40
N VAL A 336 -9.74 17.93 -6.71
CA VAL A 336 -9.35 16.51 -6.80
C VAL A 336 -10.42 15.74 -7.57
N PHE A 337 -10.09 15.26 -8.76
CA PHE A 337 -10.99 14.46 -9.59
C PHE A 337 -10.57 12.99 -9.52
N ASP A 338 -11.39 12.17 -8.85
CA ASP A 338 -11.24 10.71 -8.88
C ASP A 338 -11.99 10.11 -10.08
N GLU A 339 -11.42 9.03 -10.63
CA GLU A 339 -11.74 8.48 -11.96
C GLU A 339 -11.84 9.53 -13.08
N CYS A 340 -10.86 10.43 -13.11
CA CYS A 340 -10.80 11.58 -14.03
C CYS A 340 -10.86 11.24 -15.53
N HIS A 341 -10.63 9.97 -15.92
CA HIS A 341 -10.68 9.52 -17.30
C HIS A 341 -12.06 9.72 -17.94
N LEU A 342 -13.12 9.79 -17.14
CA LEU A 342 -14.49 10.10 -17.56
C LEU A 342 -14.62 11.51 -18.16
N LEU A 343 -13.73 12.44 -17.79
CA LEU A 343 -13.72 13.84 -18.25
C LEU A 343 -12.92 14.06 -19.56
N PHE A 344 -12.17 13.07 -20.06
CA PHE A 344 -11.32 13.24 -21.25
C PHE A 344 -12.11 13.45 -22.56
N ALA A 345 -13.42 13.22 -22.53
CA ALA A 345 -14.35 13.49 -23.61
C ALA A 345 -14.99 14.91 -23.53
N CYS A 346 -14.73 15.69 -22.48
CA CYS A 346 -15.39 16.98 -22.22
C CYS A 346 -14.48 18.17 -22.61
N PRO A 347 -14.72 18.87 -23.73
CA PRO A 347 -13.88 19.99 -24.15
C PRO A 347 -13.84 21.14 -23.13
N GLU A 348 -14.95 21.41 -22.45
CA GLU A 348 -15.09 22.46 -21.45
C GLU A 348 -14.13 22.23 -20.27
N PHE A 349 -14.00 20.97 -19.83
CA PHE A 349 -13.03 20.58 -18.81
C PHE A 349 -11.59 20.89 -19.25
N HIS A 350 -11.26 20.63 -20.52
CA HIS A 350 -9.92 20.91 -21.05
C HIS A 350 -9.60 22.41 -21.08
N GLU A 351 -10.54 23.26 -21.52
CA GLU A 351 -10.33 24.72 -21.57
C GLU A 351 -10.27 25.36 -20.18
N GLN A 352 -11.12 24.93 -19.25
CA GLN A 352 -11.21 25.54 -17.91
C GLN A 352 -10.12 25.06 -16.95
N PHE A 353 -9.67 23.80 -17.04
CA PHE A 353 -8.82 23.18 -16.00
C PHE A 353 -7.45 22.70 -16.48
N LEU A 354 -7.33 22.16 -17.71
CA LEU A 354 -6.07 21.57 -18.18
C LEU A 354 -5.19 22.57 -18.95
N LYS A 355 -5.84 23.49 -19.66
CA LYS A 355 -5.22 24.67 -20.28
C LYS A 355 -5.17 25.84 -19.30
N LYS A 356 -4.53 26.95 -19.69
CA LYS A 356 -4.57 28.21 -18.94
C LYS A 356 -5.78 29.03 -19.42
N PRO A 357 -6.83 29.25 -18.61
CA PRO A 357 -7.94 30.12 -18.99
C PRO A 357 -7.46 31.54 -19.23
N SER A 358 -8.07 32.26 -20.16
CA SER A 358 -7.70 33.63 -20.52
C SER A 358 -7.81 34.62 -19.35
N TYR A 359 -8.67 34.33 -18.38
CA TYR A 359 -8.92 35.13 -17.19
C TYR A 359 -8.01 34.82 -15.99
N LEU A 360 -7.05 33.88 -16.10
CA LEU A 360 -6.10 33.52 -15.04
C LEU A 360 -4.64 33.72 -15.48
N LYS A 361 -3.76 34.02 -14.51
CA LYS A 361 -2.31 34.18 -14.78
C LYS A 361 -1.59 32.83 -14.99
N ARG A 362 -2.03 31.78 -14.29
CA ARG A 362 -1.58 30.38 -14.41
C ARG A 362 -2.80 29.45 -14.46
N ARG A 363 -2.59 28.14 -14.68
CA ARG A 363 -3.65 27.12 -14.56
C ARG A 363 -4.18 27.05 -13.11
N PRO A 364 -5.46 26.70 -12.88
CA PRO A 364 -5.93 26.28 -11.55
C PRO A 364 -5.16 25.04 -11.07
N MET A 365 -5.15 24.77 -9.77
CA MET A 365 -4.54 23.54 -9.26
C MET A 365 -5.53 22.38 -9.33
N VAL A 366 -5.10 21.30 -9.97
CA VAL A 366 -5.92 20.14 -10.31
C VAL A 366 -5.13 18.87 -10.09
N LEU A 367 -5.67 17.99 -9.26
CA LEU A 367 -5.21 16.63 -9.06
C LEU A 367 -6.13 15.67 -9.81
N LEU A 368 -5.56 14.94 -10.76
CA LEU A 368 -6.26 13.93 -11.56
C LEU A 368 -5.84 12.53 -11.06
N LEU A 369 -6.82 11.71 -10.70
CA LEU A 369 -6.61 10.33 -10.26
C LEU A 369 -7.40 9.39 -11.17
N SER A 370 -6.75 8.37 -11.72
CA SER A 370 -7.44 7.26 -12.39
C SER A 370 -6.51 6.05 -12.55
N ALA A 371 -7.08 4.86 -12.76
CA ALA A 371 -6.33 3.73 -13.29
C ALA A 371 -6.05 3.89 -14.79
N ALA A 372 -7.03 4.38 -15.57
CA ALA A 372 -7.00 4.41 -17.03
C ALA A 372 -6.42 5.69 -17.62
N SER A 373 -5.82 5.56 -18.81
CA SER A 373 -5.33 6.66 -19.64
C SER A 373 -6.33 7.14 -20.68
N GLU A 374 -7.51 6.51 -20.74
CA GLU A 374 -8.49 6.68 -21.81
C GLU A 374 -9.92 6.87 -21.25
N GLY A 375 -10.62 7.85 -21.81
CA GLY A 375 -12.06 8.07 -21.63
C GLY A 375 -12.88 7.52 -22.80
N THR A 376 -14.19 7.49 -22.64
CA THR A 376 -15.14 7.25 -23.74
C THR A 376 -16.31 8.23 -23.62
N ASP A 377 -16.79 8.76 -24.76
CA ASP A 377 -18.05 9.52 -24.79
C ASP A 377 -19.28 8.59 -24.84
N GLN A 378 -20.47 9.20 -24.86
CA GLN A 378 -21.76 8.49 -24.96
C GLN A 378 -21.90 7.68 -26.27
N GLN A 379 -21.17 8.05 -27.32
CA GLN A 379 -21.13 7.34 -28.59
C GLN A 379 -20.07 6.21 -28.60
N GLY A 380 -19.38 5.98 -27.48
CA GLY A 380 -18.33 4.97 -27.34
C GLY A 380 -17.00 5.34 -28.01
N ARG A 381 -16.83 6.56 -28.51
CA ARG A 381 -15.55 7.01 -29.10
C ARG A 381 -14.53 7.16 -27.98
N THR A 382 -13.34 6.61 -28.19
CA THR A 382 -12.27 6.58 -27.17
C THR A 382 -11.40 7.84 -27.26
N TYR A 383 -11.17 8.51 -26.14
CA TYR A 383 -10.33 9.70 -26.02
C TYR A 383 -9.10 9.38 -25.17
N LEU A 384 -7.92 9.77 -25.63
CA LEU A 384 -6.67 9.60 -24.88
C LEU A 384 -6.52 10.69 -23.81
N THR A 385 -5.60 10.49 -22.87
CA THR A 385 -5.17 11.52 -21.90
C THR A 385 -4.83 12.82 -22.64
N PRO A 386 -5.45 13.97 -22.31
CA PRO A 386 -5.24 15.21 -23.03
C PRO A 386 -3.77 15.67 -23.01
N ALA A 387 -3.24 16.09 -24.16
CA ALA A 387 -1.84 16.49 -24.31
C ALA A 387 -1.43 17.72 -23.45
N ALA A 388 -2.40 18.47 -22.93
CA ALA A 388 -2.17 19.58 -21.99
C ALA A 388 -1.73 19.09 -20.58
N VAL A 389 -1.98 17.82 -20.25
CA VAL A 389 -1.49 17.19 -19.02
C VAL A 389 -0.04 16.77 -19.24
N THR A 390 0.90 17.60 -18.79
CA THR A 390 2.35 17.36 -18.91
C THR A 390 2.89 16.52 -17.77
N ALA A 391 2.40 16.76 -16.55
CA ALA A 391 2.89 16.12 -15.33
C ALA A 391 2.14 14.79 -15.07
N LYS A 392 2.66 13.72 -15.67
CA LYS A 392 2.12 12.36 -15.60
C LYS A 392 3.04 11.47 -14.76
N TYR A 393 2.52 10.91 -13.68
CA TYR A 393 3.28 10.05 -12.77
C TYR A 393 2.57 8.71 -12.57
N MET A 394 3.35 7.64 -12.57
CA MET A 394 2.96 6.41 -11.89
C MET A 394 3.16 6.62 -10.40
N TRP A 395 2.09 6.48 -9.63
CA TRP A 395 2.13 6.55 -8.17
C TRP A 395 2.24 5.12 -7.61
N THR A 396 3.35 4.88 -6.92
CA THR A 396 3.58 3.69 -6.10
C THR A 396 3.48 4.13 -4.65
N PRO A 397 2.38 3.81 -3.94
CA PRO A 397 2.20 4.21 -2.54
C PRO A 397 3.41 3.82 -1.69
N PRO A 398 3.88 4.70 -0.78
CA PRO A 398 5.04 4.40 0.03
C PRO A 398 4.71 3.32 1.05
N ILE A 399 5.69 2.47 1.35
CA ILE A 399 5.62 1.53 2.47
C ILE A 399 5.96 2.34 3.75
N PRO A 400 5.00 2.61 4.66
CA PRO A 400 5.27 3.29 5.93
C PRO A 400 6.20 2.47 6.83
N HIS A 401 6.78 3.12 7.82
CA HIS A 401 7.56 2.40 8.82
C HIS A 401 6.66 1.52 9.68
N ALA A 402 7.05 0.25 9.86
CA ALA A 402 6.20 -0.75 10.50
C ALA A 402 5.75 -0.40 11.94
N ASN A 403 6.53 0.41 12.68
CA ASN A 403 6.16 0.92 14.00
C ASN A 403 4.92 1.84 13.98
N GLU A 404 4.62 2.51 12.87
CA GLU A 404 3.43 3.37 12.71
C GLU A 404 2.13 2.56 12.60
N LEU A 405 2.24 1.26 12.28
CA LEU A 405 1.12 0.34 12.10
C LEU A 405 0.94 -0.65 13.27
N VAL A 406 1.99 -1.01 14.00
CA VAL A 406 1.91 -2.00 15.11
C VAL A 406 0.83 -1.64 16.13
N ASP A 407 0.78 -0.37 16.58
CA ASP A 407 -0.20 0.05 17.58
C ASP A 407 -1.62 0.11 16.99
N GLN A 408 -1.78 0.61 15.76
CA GLN A 408 -3.07 0.65 15.05
C GLN A 408 -3.64 -0.76 14.80
N LEU A 409 -2.77 -1.73 14.50
CA LEU A 409 -3.13 -3.13 14.30
C LEU A 409 -3.56 -3.76 15.63
N ALA A 410 -2.85 -3.49 16.72
CA ALA A 410 -3.24 -3.96 18.05
C ALA A 410 -4.59 -3.37 18.51
N GLU A 411 -4.86 -2.10 18.20
CA GLU A 411 -6.19 -1.47 18.36
C GLU A 411 -7.30 -2.18 17.55
N ALA A 412 -6.94 -2.92 16.51
CA ALA A 412 -7.83 -3.71 15.66
C ALA A 412 -7.72 -5.24 15.91
N ASP A 413 -7.26 -5.68 17.09
CA ASP A 413 -7.04 -7.09 17.47
C ASP A 413 -6.05 -7.87 16.58
N VAL A 414 -5.11 -7.20 15.93
CA VAL A 414 -4.03 -7.81 15.13
C VAL A 414 -2.68 -7.62 15.83
N TYR A 415 -2.21 -8.68 16.46
CA TYR A 415 -1.04 -8.66 17.34
C TYR A 415 0.21 -9.12 16.58
N LEU A 416 0.96 -8.18 16.00
CA LEU A 416 2.19 -8.45 15.23
C LEU A 416 3.43 -7.76 15.83
N SER A 417 4.60 -8.37 15.65
CA SER A 417 5.90 -7.71 15.82
C SER A 417 6.15 -6.68 14.72
N GLN A 418 7.05 -5.72 14.96
CA GLN A 418 7.43 -4.74 13.94
C GLN A 418 7.97 -5.43 12.67
N ASP A 419 8.80 -6.45 12.85
CA ASP A 419 9.43 -7.19 11.76
C ASP A 419 8.40 -8.04 11.00
N ALA A 420 7.39 -8.60 11.69
CA ALA A 420 6.26 -9.28 11.05
C ALA A 420 5.38 -8.31 10.24
N VAL A 421 5.14 -7.08 10.74
CA VAL A 421 4.43 -6.04 9.96
C VAL A 421 5.22 -5.68 8.71
N ALA A 422 6.54 -5.45 8.82
CA ALA A 422 7.40 -5.19 7.67
C ALA A 422 7.33 -6.34 6.64
N PHE A 423 7.45 -7.59 7.11
CA PHE A 423 7.31 -8.79 6.28
C PHE A 423 5.96 -8.86 5.55
N PHE A 424 4.82 -8.53 6.19
CA PHE A 424 3.53 -8.52 5.51
C PHE A 424 3.40 -7.37 4.50
N MET A 425 3.99 -6.21 4.78
CA MET A 425 4.01 -5.07 3.85
C MET A 425 4.82 -5.39 2.59
N ASP A 426 5.95 -6.08 2.75
CA ASP A 426 6.77 -6.58 1.66
C ASP A 426 6.11 -7.75 0.91
N PHE A 427 5.53 -8.72 1.62
CA PHE A 427 4.73 -9.79 1.02
C PHE A 427 3.57 -9.24 0.19
N CYS A 428 2.96 -8.11 0.57
CA CYS A 428 1.92 -7.44 -0.21
C CYS A 428 2.45 -6.37 -1.18
N ALA A 429 3.77 -6.18 -1.28
CA ALA A 429 4.45 -5.20 -2.11
C ALA A 429 3.92 -3.76 -1.99
N GLY A 430 3.65 -3.33 -0.74
CA GLY A 430 3.05 -2.03 -0.44
C GLY A 430 1.59 -1.87 -0.92
N HIS A 431 0.98 -2.91 -1.49
CA HIS A 431 -0.36 -2.81 -2.05
C HIS A 431 -1.42 -2.83 -0.95
N ARG A 432 -1.88 -1.64 -0.54
CA ARG A 432 -2.76 -1.40 0.62
C ARG A 432 -3.88 -2.43 0.80
N SER A 433 -4.73 -2.66 -0.20
CA SER A 433 -5.85 -3.61 -0.03
C SER A 433 -5.44 -5.08 0.09
N LEU A 434 -4.26 -5.48 -0.42
CA LEU A 434 -3.72 -6.82 -0.18
C LEU A 434 -3.27 -6.95 1.28
N PHE A 435 -2.51 -5.96 1.78
CA PHE A 435 -2.07 -5.91 3.17
C PHE A 435 -3.26 -5.94 4.14
N ILE A 436 -4.28 -5.10 3.91
CA ILE A 436 -5.50 -5.07 4.72
C ILE A 436 -6.19 -6.45 4.76
N ARG A 437 -6.33 -7.16 3.63
CA ARG A 437 -6.88 -8.53 3.63
C ARG A 437 -5.98 -9.56 4.32
N SER A 438 -4.65 -9.43 4.23
CA SER A 438 -3.74 -10.24 5.04
C SER A 438 -3.90 -9.98 6.53
N MET A 439 -4.19 -8.73 6.94
CA MET A 439 -4.47 -8.42 8.35
C MET A 439 -5.83 -8.97 8.81
N GLU A 440 -6.86 -8.99 7.96
CA GLU A 440 -8.12 -9.72 8.27
C GLU A 440 -7.88 -11.23 8.48
N TRP A 441 -7.00 -11.84 7.68
CA TRP A 441 -6.60 -13.24 7.86
C TRP A 441 -5.87 -13.47 9.19
N VAL A 442 -4.88 -12.63 9.52
CA VAL A 442 -4.17 -12.70 10.81
C VAL A 442 -5.15 -12.52 11.98
N GLN A 443 -6.07 -11.56 11.90
CA GLN A 443 -7.12 -11.32 12.91
C GLN A 443 -7.97 -12.58 13.15
N GLN A 444 -8.35 -13.27 12.07
CA GLN A 444 -9.12 -14.52 12.15
C GLN A 444 -8.29 -15.66 12.75
N LYS A 445 -7.02 -15.80 12.36
CA LYS A 445 -6.09 -16.79 12.94
C LYS A 445 -5.76 -16.54 14.41
N GLN A 446 -5.79 -15.28 14.86
CA GLN A 446 -5.61 -14.88 16.26
C GLN A 446 -6.93 -14.87 17.06
N SER A 447 -8.07 -15.22 16.44
CA SER A 447 -9.33 -15.34 17.17
C SER A 447 -9.27 -16.52 18.17
N GLY A 448 -9.18 -16.18 19.46
CA GLY A 448 -8.96 -17.16 20.55
C GLY A 448 -7.49 -17.37 20.95
N ASP A 449 -6.51 -16.90 20.16
CA ASP A 449 -5.09 -16.86 20.50
C ASP A 449 -4.51 -15.46 20.23
N SER A 450 -4.56 -14.57 21.23
CA SER A 450 -3.95 -13.23 21.16
C SER A 450 -2.42 -13.22 21.28
N THR A 451 -1.76 -14.38 21.13
CA THR A 451 -0.30 -14.45 21.09
C THR A 451 0.24 -13.68 19.90
N ARG A 452 1.03 -12.64 20.18
CA ARG A 452 1.71 -11.83 19.19
C ARG A 452 2.57 -12.69 18.26
N TRP A 453 2.44 -12.51 16.94
CA TRP A 453 3.33 -13.18 15.98
C TRP A 453 4.63 -12.40 15.80
N ASP A 454 5.76 -13.09 16.01
CA ASP A 454 7.07 -12.60 15.56
C ASP A 454 7.27 -12.88 14.06
N LEU A 455 8.41 -12.45 13.51
CA LEU A 455 8.76 -12.69 12.10
C LEU A 455 8.73 -14.20 11.77
N THR A 456 9.27 -15.04 12.65
CA THR A 456 9.36 -16.49 12.47
C THR A 456 7.98 -17.13 12.36
N ARG A 457 7.04 -16.77 13.26
CA ARG A 457 5.66 -17.28 13.21
C ARG A 457 4.92 -16.74 11.98
N ALA A 458 5.06 -15.46 11.65
CA ALA A 458 4.44 -14.89 10.45
C ALA A 458 4.91 -15.56 9.16
N GLN A 459 6.22 -15.81 9.04
CA GLN A 459 6.81 -16.57 7.92
C GLN A 459 6.29 -18.00 7.86
N GLY A 460 6.25 -18.71 9.01
CA GLY A 460 5.76 -20.09 9.09
C GLY A 460 4.28 -20.23 8.72
N GLU A 461 3.42 -19.33 9.19
CA GLU A 461 1.98 -19.34 8.88
C GLU A 461 1.72 -19.00 7.39
N VAL A 462 2.45 -18.04 6.82
CA VAL A 462 2.36 -17.71 5.38
C VAL A 462 2.93 -18.84 4.52
N SER A 463 4.06 -19.45 4.91
CA SER A 463 4.65 -20.63 4.27
C SER A 463 3.64 -21.78 4.23
N GLN A 464 3.04 -22.11 5.37
CA GLN A 464 2.07 -23.20 5.47
C GLN A 464 0.85 -22.95 4.57
N ALA A 465 0.27 -21.74 4.61
CA ALA A 465 -0.85 -21.39 3.75
C ALA A 465 -0.47 -21.43 2.25
N TRP A 466 0.74 -20.98 1.89
CA TRP A 466 1.17 -20.96 0.49
C TRP A 466 1.47 -22.35 -0.09
N ASP A 467 1.99 -23.27 0.74
CA ASP A 467 2.26 -24.66 0.34
C ASP A 467 0.97 -25.50 0.25
N THR A 468 -0.04 -25.24 1.08
CA THR A 468 -1.30 -26.02 1.08
C THR A 468 -2.32 -25.52 0.07
N ASP A 469 -2.33 -24.22 -0.22
CA ASP A 469 -3.45 -23.60 -0.92
C ASP A 469 -3.15 -23.44 -2.42
N ASN A 470 -3.98 -24.06 -3.25
CA ASN A 470 -4.08 -23.71 -4.67
C ASN A 470 -4.98 -22.47 -4.77
N TRP A 471 -4.57 -21.42 -5.48
CA TRP A 471 -5.38 -20.22 -5.72
C TRP A 471 -6.84 -20.56 -6.09
N THR A 472 -7.06 -21.58 -6.91
CA THR A 472 -8.40 -21.95 -7.41
C THR A 472 -9.23 -22.85 -6.49
N GLU A 473 -8.69 -23.27 -5.34
CA GLU A 473 -9.33 -24.17 -4.36
C GLU A 473 -9.21 -23.64 -2.92
N ALA A 474 -8.48 -22.55 -2.72
CA ALA A 474 -8.23 -21.91 -1.43
C ALA A 474 -9.54 -21.56 -0.70
N PRO A 475 -9.77 -22.08 0.52
CA PRO A 475 -10.93 -21.75 1.36
C PRO A 475 -11.03 -20.24 1.65
N ASP A 476 -12.25 -19.71 1.85
CA ASP A 476 -12.47 -18.28 2.09
C ASP A 476 -11.77 -17.74 3.36
N ASP A 477 -11.45 -18.60 4.33
CA ASP A 477 -10.71 -18.31 5.57
C ASP A 477 -9.18 -18.50 5.45
N SER A 478 -8.71 -18.99 4.31
CA SER A 478 -7.27 -19.09 3.99
C SER A 478 -6.67 -17.75 3.54
N LEU A 479 -5.33 -17.65 3.54
CA LEU A 479 -4.63 -16.45 3.07
C LEU A 479 -4.92 -16.20 1.57
N MET A 480 -4.79 -17.24 0.73
CA MET A 480 -5.07 -17.11 -0.69
C MET A 480 -6.55 -16.80 -0.97
N GLY A 481 -7.49 -17.34 -0.19
CA GLY A 481 -8.92 -17.04 -0.29
C GLY A 481 -9.20 -15.56 0.00
N LYS A 482 -8.68 -15.03 1.12
CA LYS A 482 -8.81 -13.60 1.46
C LYS A 482 -8.22 -12.70 0.37
N LEU A 483 -7.03 -13.01 -0.13
CA LEU A 483 -6.34 -12.22 -1.15
C LEU A 483 -7.13 -12.17 -2.48
N GLN A 484 -7.79 -13.26 -2.88
CA GLN A 484 -8.64 -13.28 -4.09
C GLN A 484 -9.86 -12.38 -4.02
N THR A 485 -10.31 -11.98 -2.83
CA THR A 485 -11.41 -11.01 -2.70
C THR A 485 -11.00 -9.59 -3.11
N VAL A 486 -9.71 -9.34 -3.35
CA VAL A 486 -9.20 -8.01 -3.73
C VAL A 486 -9.18 -7.86 -5.25
N ARG A 487 -9.72 -6.76 -5.74
CA ARG A 487 -9.70 -6.38 -7.18
C ARG A 487 -8.31 -6.27 -7.80
N ALA A 488 -7.26 -6.23 -6.99
CA ALA A 488 -5.86 -6.27 -7.39
C ALA A 488 -5.37 -7.69 -7.74
N ILE A 489 -6.11 -8.75 -7.43
CA ILE A 489 -5.80 -10.13 -7.81
C ILE A 489 -6.88 -10.68 -8.73
N ARG A 490 -8.15 -10.60 -8.33
CA ARG A 490 -9.29 -11.05 -9.14
C ARG A 490 -10.13 -9.86 -9.58
N VAL A 491 -10.19 -9.61 -10.88
CA VAL A 491 -10.97 -8.50 -11.43
C VAL A 491 -12.48 -8.76 -11.33
N ASN A 492 -13.28 -7.70 -11.38
CA ASN A 492 -14.74 -7.75 -11.27
C ASN A 492 -15.44 -7.45 -12.61
N GLY A 493 -16.78 -7.48 -12.61
CA GLY A 493 -17.60 -7.18 -13.78
C GLY A 493 -17.45 -8.23 -14.89
N ALA A 494 -17.40 -7.79 -16.15
CA ALA A 494 -17.44 -8.66 -17.33
C ALA A 494 -16.28 -9.67 -17.44
N PHE A 495 -15.22 -9.54 -16.63
CA PHE A 495 -14.05 -10.43 -16.63
C PHE A 495 -13.84 -11.17 -15.29
N SER A 496 -14.87 -11.23 -14.44
CA SER A 496 -14.85 -11.97 -13.17
C SER A 496 -14.87 -13.50 -13.35
N ASP A 497 -15.30 -13.96 -14.52
CA ASP A 497 -15.23 -15.33 -15.01
C ASP A 497 -13.96 -15.55 -15.86
N PRO A 498 -13.09 -16.54 -15.53
CA PRO A 498 -11.97 -16.95 -16.36
C PRO A 498 -12.32 -17.26 -17.84
N GLN A 499 -13.57 -17.63 -18.15
CA GLN A 499 -14.02 -17.88 -19.53
C GLN A 499 -14.10 -16.61 -20.38
N SER A 500 -14.44 -15.45 -19.82
CA SER A 500 -14.57 -14.20 -20.58
C SER A 500 -13.25 -13.44 -20.76
N ILE A 501 -12.13 -13.96 -20.23
CA ILE A 501 -10.82 -13.30 -20.28
C ILE A 501 -10.32 -13.19 -21.74
N PRO A 502 -10.03 -11.96 -22.23
CA PRO A 502 -9.58 -11.72 -23.60
C PRO A 502 -8.21 -12.34 -23.91
N GLN A 503 -8.03 -12.81 -25.14
CA GLN A 503 -6.78 -13.41 -25.61
C GLN A 503 -5.58 -12.47 -25.40
N GLN A 504 -5.71 -11.16 -25.65
CA GLN A 504 -4.60 -10.21 -25.48
C GLN A 504 -4.10 -10.10 -24.03
N PHE A 505 -4.95 -10.38 -23.03
CA PHE A 505 -4.47 -10.50 -21.65
C PHE A 505 -3.73 -11.83 -21.43
N VAL A 506 -4.20 -12.92 -22.04
CA VAL A 506 -3.50 -14.21 -22.04
C VAL A 506 -2.13 -14.09 -22.72
N ASP A 507 -2.03 -13.34 -23.82
CA ASP A 507 -0.78 -13.10 -24.54
C ASP A 507 0.21 -12.32 -23.65
N ILE A 508 -0.24 -11.24 -22.99
CA ILE A 508 0.59 -10.49 -22.02
C ILE A 508 0.99 -11.35 -20.81
N LEU A 509 0.07 -12.18 -20.33
CA LEU A 509 0.36 -13.15 -19.27
C LEU A 509 1.39 -14.17 -19.76
N CYS A 510 1.36 -14.63 -21.00
CA CYS A 510 2.29 -15.66 -21.48
C CYS A 510 3.65 -15.11 -21.90
N GLU A 511 3.69 -14.00 -22.62
CA GLU A 511 4.86 -13.51 -23.35
C GLU A 511 5.42 -12.20 -22.78
N GLY A 512 4.70 -11.59 -21.82
CA GLY A 512 5.12 -10.38 -21.12
C GLY A 512 4.60 -9.08 -21.74
N PRO A 513 5.15 -7.93 -21.32
CA PRO A 513 4.57 -6.63 -21.66
C PRO A 513 4.62 -6.28 -23.15
N THR A 514 3.48 -5.88 -23.71
CA THR A 514 3.33 -5.46 -25.12
C THR A 514 2.92 -3.99 -25.25
N ALA A 515 3.33 -3.33 -26.34
CA ALA A 515 2.79 -2.03 -26.73
C ALA A 515 1.59 -2.16 -27.69
N ASP A 516 1.39 -3.35 -28.27
CA ASP A 516 0.46 -3.60 -29.37
C ASP A 516 -0.94 -3.93 -28.85
N MET A 517 -1.61 -2.92 -28.30
CA MET A 517 -2.96 -3.04 -27.77
C MET A 517 -3.86 -1.90 -28.24
N ASP A 518 -5.03 -2.26 -28.78
CA ASP A 518 -6.12 -1.33 -29.10
C ASP A 518 -6.48 -0.45 -27.88
N ALA A 519 -6.79 0.83 -28.12
CA ALA A 519 -7.04 1.80 -27.06
C ALA A 519 -8.30 1.48 -26.23
N ASN A 520 -9.35 0.93 -26.83
CA ASN A 520 -10.58 0.55 -26.13
C ASN A 520 -10.37 -0.71 -25.29
N LEU A 521 -9.67 -1.72 -25.82
CA LEU A 521 -9.27 -2.89 -25.04
C LEU A 521 -8.33 -2.52 -23.89
N ARG A 522 -7.34 -1.66 -24.14
CA ARG A 522 -6.40 -1.14 -23.13
C ARG A 522 -7.10 -0.40 -22.01
N ARG A 523 -8.07 0.45 -22.36
CA ARG A 523 -8.96 1.09 -21.40
C ARG A 523 -9.67 0.06 -20.52
N LYS A 524 -10.35 -0.92 -21.14
CA LYS A 524 -11.11 -1.96 -20.44
C LYS A 524 -10.24 -2.76 -19.49
N LEU A 525 -9.11 -3.30 -19.96
CA LEU A 525 -8.18 -4.09 -19.15
C LEU A 525 -7.59 -3.28 -17.99
N THR A 526 -7.27 -1.99 -18.22
CA THR A 526 -6.77 -1.13 -17.14
C THR A 526 -7.84 -0.83 -16.09
N LEU A 527 -9.08 -0.51 -16.49
CA LEU A 527 -10.16 -0.15 -15.57
C LEU A 527 -10.59 -1.29 -14.64
N VAL A 528 -10.57 -2.53 -15.14
CA VAL A 528 -10.88 -3.69 -14.29
C VAL A 528 -9.69 -4.08 -13.39
N GLY A 529 -8.48 -3.66 -13.75
CA GLY A 529 -7.26 -3.84 -12.96
C GLY A 529 -6.23 -4.82 -13.55
N PHE A 530 -6.48 -5.40 -14.73
CA PHE A 530 -5.61 -6.41 -15.34
C PHE A 530 -4.21 -5.89 -15.70
N THR A 531 -4.13 -4.70 -16.29
CA THR A 531 -2.89 -4.18 -16.88
C THR A 531 -2.54 -2.78 -16.43
N LEU A 532 -1.24 -2.50 -16.42
CA LEU A 532 -0.67 -1.17 -16.16
C LEU A 532 0.49 -0.89 -17.14
N PRO A 533 0.78 0.38 -17.44
CA PRO A 533 1.96 0.73 -18.21
C PRO A 533 3.21 0.36 -17.41
N VAL A 534 4.19 -0.24 -18.08
CA VAL A 534 5.45 -0.65 -17.45
C VAL A 534 6.34 0.57 -17.25
N VAL A 535 6.66 0.85 -15.99
CA VAL A 535 7.70 1.81 -15.62
C VAL A 535 9.04 1.25 -16.10
N PRO A 536 9.83 1.98 -16.92
CA PRO A 536 11.16 1.56 -17.31
C PRO A 536 12.04 1.32 -16.08
N ALA A 537 12.76 0.20 -16.06
CA ALA A 537 13.76 -0.03 -15.02
C ALA A 537 14.82 1.08 -15.07
N THR A 538 15.14 1.63 -13.90
CA THR A 538 16.27 2.55 -13.72
C THR A 538 17.18 1.99 -12.63
N ASP A 539 18.43 2.46 -12.58
CA ASP A 539 19.46 2.10 -11.59
C ASP A 539 19.08 2.49 -10.13
N ARG A 540 17.85 2.97 -9.91
CA ARG A 540 17.33 3.44 -8.63
C ARG A 540 16.09 2.66 -8.25
N ILE A 541 15.89 2.52 -6.94
CA ILE A 541 14.61 2.07 -6.37
C ILE A 541 13.54 3.07 -6.85
N PRO A 542 12.38 2.61 -7.36
CA PRO A 542 11.34 3.51 -7.87
C PRO A 542 10.95 4.57 -6.84
N GLU A 543 10.92 5.82 -7.28
CA GLU A 543 10.38 6.91 -6.47
C GLU A 543 8.85 6.81 -6.42
N GLU A 544 8.26 7.20 -5.29
CA GLU A 544 6.80 7.18 -5.06
C GLU A 544 6.00 7.79 -6.23
N PHE A 545 6.51 8.87 -6.82
CA PHE A 545 5.96 9.50 -8.02
C PHE A 545 6.95 9.36 -9.17
N THR A 546 6.94 8.21 -9.85
CA THR A 546 7.82 7.99 -11.00
C THR A 546 7.22 8.61 -12.27
N PRO A 547 7.88 9.58 -12.93
CA PRO A 547 7.37 10.19 -14.16
C PRO A 547 7.20 9.16 -15.28
N LEU A 548 6.04 9.13 -15.94
CA LEU A 548 5.80 8.24 -17.07
C LEU A 548 4.78 8.82 -18.06
N ASP A 549 5.22 9.13 -19.27
CA ASP A 549 4.29 9.49 -20.35
C ASP A 549 3.75 8.24 -21.06
N TRP A 550 2.65 7.70 -20.55
CA TRP A 550 1.93 6.58 -21.15
C TRP A 550 1.23 6.89 -22.49
N ALA A 551 1.25 8.15 -22.95
CA ALA A 551 0.81 8.50 -24.31
C ALA A 551 1.94 8.38 -25.34
N LYS A 552 3.19 8.16 -24.89
CA LYS A 552 4.33 7.94 -25.78
C LYS A 552 4.17 6.65 -26.58
N LEU A 553 4.39 6.72 -27.89
CA LEU A 553 4.39 5.55 -28.78
C LEU A 553 5.41 4.50 -28.27
N GLY A 554 5.00 3.23 -28.26
CA GLY A 554 5.83 2.13 -27.74
C GLY A 554 5.76 1.94 -26.22
N THR A 555 4.91 2.68 -25.48
CA THR A 555 4.64 2.39 -24.06
C THR A 555 4.08 0.97 -23.93
N LYS A 556 4.83 0.08 -23.25
CA LYS A 556 4.42 -1.30 -22.99
C LYS A 556 3.47 -1.38 -21.80
N TYR A 557 2.53 -2.32 -21.86
CA TYR A 557 1.58 -2.65 -20.81
C TYR A 557 1.79 -4.09 -20.38
N GLY A 558 1.94 -4.30 -19.07
CA GLY A 558 2.12 -5.62 -18.44
C GLY A 558 0.98 -5.93 -17.48
N VAL A 559 0.99 -7.13 -16.90
CA VAL A 559 0.08 -7.50 -15.80
C VAL A 559 0.30 -6.56 -14.62
N ALA A 560 -0.77 -6.08 -13.98
CA ALA A 560 -0.70 -5.00 -13.01
C ALA A 560 0.15 -5.32 -11.75
N ASN A 561 0.26 -6.59 -11.36
CA ASN A 561 1.18 -7.07 -10.32
C ASN A 561 1.42 -8.59 -10.44
N TYR A 562 2.42 -9.09 -9.70
CA TYR A 562 2.84 -10.50 -9.70
C TYR A 562 1.82 -11.47 -9.07
N MET A 563 1.09 -11.07 -8.03
CA MET A 563 0.07 -11.96 -7.42
C MET A 563 -1.09 -12.20 -8.39
N MET A 564 -1.53 -11.17 -9.12
CA MET A 564 -2.48 -11.30 -10.22
C MET A 564 -1.96 -12.24 -11.32
N ALA A 565 -0.68 -12.14 -11.69
CA ALA A 565 -0.07 -13.03 -12.67
C ALA A 565 -0.05 -14.49 -12.17
N SER A 566 0.30 -14.72 -10.90
CA SER A 566 0.26 -16.04 -10.26
C SER A 566 -1.16 -16.63 -10.24
N TYR A 567 -2.14 -15.84 -9.79
CA TYR A 567 -3.55 -16.22 -9.76
C TYR A 567 -4.09 -16.61 -11.14
N TYR A 568 -3.97 -15.72 -12.13
CA TYR A 568 -4.56 -15.98 -13.45
C TYR A 568 -3.83 -17.06 -14.23
N ARG A 569 -2.53 -17.28 -14.01
CA ARG A 569 -1.83 -18.47 -14.56
C ARG A 569 -2.49 -19.76 -14.07
N GLN A 570 -2.67 -19.92 -12.75
CA GLN A 570 -3.29 -21.12 -12.19
C GLN A 570 -4.78 -21.24 -12.59
N ALA A 571 -5.53 -20.14 -12.53
CA ALA A 571 -6.94 -20.11 -12.91
C ALA A 571 -7.16 -20.51 -14.37
N LEU A 572 -6.40 -19.95 -15.31
CA LEU A 572 -6.51 -20.27 -16.73
C LEU A 572 -5.93 -21.65 -17.07
N ALA A 573 -4.85 -22.09 -16.42
CA ALA A 573 -4.31 -23.44 -16.58
C ALA A 573 -5.35 -24.50 -16.18
N LYS A 574 -6.08 -24.29 -15.08
CA LYS A 574 -7.09 -25.22 -14.60
C LYS A 574 -8.44 -25.12 -15.34
N LYS A 575 -8.91 -23.92 -15.65
CA LYS A 575 -10.26 -23.70 -16.22
C LYS A 575 -10.33 -23.71 -17.75
N ARG A 576 -9.18 -23.52 -18.41
CA ARG A 576 -9.07 -23.42 -19.87
C ARG A 576 -7.78 -24.04 -20.43
N GLN A 577 -7.12 -24.92 -19.67
CA GLN A 577 -5.93 -25.66 -20.13
C GLN A 577 -4.81 -24.76 -20.71
N LEU A 578 -4.61 -23.57 -20.12
CA LEU A 578 -3.52 -22.68 -20.53
C LEU A 578 -2.16 -23.38 -20.42
N THR A 579 -1.43 -23.40 -21.54
CA THR A 579 -0.06 -23.86 -21.65
C THR A 579 0.81 -22.84 -22.37
N VAL A 580 2.07 -22.79 -21.95
CA VAL A 580 3.13 -22.00 -22.58
C VAL A 580 4.18 -22.94 -23.14
N ASP A 581 4.90 -22.50 -24.16
CA ASP A 581 6.15 -23.12 -24.58
C ASP A 581 7.31 -22.27 -24.09
N VAL A 582 8.40 -22.91 -23.66
CA VAL A 582 9.59 -22.23 -23.13
C VAL A 582 10.81 -22.81 -23.82
N ASP A 583 11.58 -21.94 -24.47
CA ASP A 583 12.83 -22.34 -25.11
C ASP A 583 13.77 -22.99 -24.09
N ARG A 584 14.16 -24.24 -24.36
CA ARG A 584 15.02 -25.06 -23.48
C ARG A 584 16.50 -24.98 -23.85
N SER A 585 16.89 -23.97 -24.62
CA SER A 585 18.23 -23.83 -25.20
C SER A 585 19.05 -22.67 -24.60
N PRO A 586 19.18 -22.54 -23.26
CA PRO A 586 19.97 -21.46 -22.68
C PRO A 586 21.45 -21.58 -23.06
N THR A 587 22.07 -20.43 -23.32
CA THR A 587 23.44 -20.29 -23.82
C THR A 587 24.48 -19.96 -22.74
N SER A 588 24.01 -19.59 -21.55
CA SER A 588 24.82 -19.21 -20.37
C SER A 588 24.09 -19.56 -19.07
N CYS A 589 24.77 -19.47 -17.92
CA CYS A 589 24.10 -19.67 -16.63
C CYS A 589 23.17 -18.48 -16.30
N THR A 590 23.51 -17.25 -16.72
CA THR A 590 22.57 -16.11 -16.66
C THR A 590 21.28 -16.41 -17.43
N ASP A 591 21.41 -16.84 -18.69
CA ASP A 591 20.30 -17.16 -19.59
C ASP A 591 19.43 -18.32 -19.03
N LEU A 592 20.06 -19.33 -18.43
CA LEU A 592 19.36 -20.38 -17.66
C LEU A 592 18.60 -19.79 -16.46
N LEU A 593 19.24 -18.96 -15.62
CA LEU A 593 18.61 -18.36 -14.44
C LEU A 593 17.43 -17.44 -14.80
N LEU A 594 17.52 -16.67 -15.89
CA LEU A 594 16.44 -15.77 -16.32
C LEU A 594 15.14 -16.49 -16.74
N ARG A 595 15.20 -17.81 -16.98
CA ARG A 595 13.99 -18.63 -17.16
C ARG A 595 13.25 -18.88 -15.85
N ALA A 596 13.97 -18.99 -14.73
CA ALA A 596 13.40 -19.28 -13.41
C ALA A 596 13.10 -18.04 -12.56
N LEU A 597 13.97 -17.02 -12.54
CA LEU A 597 13.78 -15.81 -11.71
C LEU A 597 12.38 -15.18 -11.79
N PRO A 598 11.72 -15.08 -12.96
CA PRO A 598 10.36 -14.54 -13.09
C PRO A 598 9.29 -15.30 -12.30
N TYR A 599 9.56 -16.56 -11.92
CA TYR A 599 8.66 -17.42 -11.14
C TYR A 599 9.02 -17.50 -9.65
N LEU A 600 10.14 -16.92 -9.22
CA LEU A 600 10.57 -16.97 -7.82
C LEU A 600 9.89 -15.85 -7.02
N LEU A 601 8.59 -16.01 -6.75
CA LEU A 601 7.84 -15.09 -5.89
C LEU A 601 8.39 -15.14 -4.45
N PHE A 602 8.15 -14.10 -3.66
CA PHE A 602 8.57 -14.07 -2.24
C PHE A 602 8.18 -15.32 -1.48
N ALA A 603 6.89 -15.68 -1.55
CA ALA A 603 6.35 -16.84 -0.87
C ALA A 603 6.90 -18.15 -1.45
N ASP A 604 7.18 -18.24 -2.75
CA ASP A 604 7.81 -19.43 -3.34
C ASP A 604 9.25 -19.66 -2.84
N VAL A 605 9.99 -18.59 -2.51
CA VAL A 605 11.32 -18.70 -1.90
C VAL A 605 11.20 -19.05 -0.41
N VAL A 606 10.29 -18.42 0.32
CA VAL A 606 10.16 -18.60 1.79
C VAL A 606 9.42 -19.88 2.18
N ALA A 607 8.46 -20.36 1.37
CA ALA A 607 7.54 -21.44 1.77
C ALA A 607 8.15 -22.84 1.78
N ILE A 608 9.23 -23.10 1.04
CA ILE A 608 9.84 -24.43 0.80
C ILE A 608 10.34 -25.17 2.09
N GLN A 609 10.17 -24.59 3.29
CA GLN A 609 10.41 -25.28 4.57
C GLN A 609 9.30 -26.25 5.03
N GLY A 610 8.17 -26.38 4.32
CA GLY A 610 7.02 -27.17 4.78
C GLY A 610 7.27 -28.66 5.07
N ASP A 611 8.29 -29.28 4.46
CA ASP A 611 8.42 -30.75 4.46
C ASP A 611 9.43 -31.30 5.51
N LYS A 612 8.88 -31.82 6.62
CA LYS A 612 9.37 -32.91 7.50
C LYS A 612 10.14 -32.66 8.81
N PHE A 613 10.67 -31.47 9.13
CA PHE A 613 11.50 -31.32 10.36
C PHE A 613 11.16 -30.18 11.33
N GLY A 614 10.03 -29.49 11.12
CA GLY A 614 9.61 -28.37 11.94
C GLY A 614 10.44 -27.10 11.66
N ILE A 615 9.85 -25.95 11.98
CA ILE A 615 10.37 -24.62 11.62
C ILE A 615 11.81 -24.47 12.15
N ARG A 616 12.79 -24.52 11.24
CA ARG A 616 14.15 -24.09 11.55
C ARG A 616 14.30 -22.66 11.08
N SER A 617 14.06 -21.77 12.04
CA SER A 617 14.54 -20.41 12.06
C SER A 617 16.02 -20.37 11.69
N ASP A 618 16.29 -19.94 10.47
CA ASP A 618 17.53 -19.34 10.04
C ASP A 618 17.14 -18.46 8.84
N VAL A 619 16.75 -17.22 9.14
CA VAL A 619 16.81 -16.10 8.18
C VAL A 619 18.21 -15.50 8.33
N SER A 620 18.82 -15.01 7.25
CA SER A 620 20.18 -14.47 7.34
C SER A 620 20.23 -13.28 8.32
N GLN A 621 21.42 -12.95 8.83
CA GLN A 621 21.62 -11.79 9.73
C GLN A 621 21.22 -10.44 9.11
N GLU A 622 20.82 -10.42 7.83
CA GLU A 622 20.41 -9.24 7.06
C GLU A 622 18.96 -9.33 6.54
N GLU A 623 18.11 -10.16 7.17
CA GLU A 623 16.65 -10.29 6.91
C GLU A 623 16.25 -11.00 5.60
N LEU A 624 17.21 -11.33 4.73
CA LEU A 624 16.96 -12.13 3.53
C LEU A 624 16.95 -13.65 3.82
N PRO A 625 16.17 -14.46 3.06
CA PRO A 625 16.33 -15.92 3.01
C PRO A 625 17.79 -16.34 2.72
N PHE A 626 18.23 -17.47 3.28
CA PHE A 626 19.54 -18.05 2.93
C PHE A 626 19.59 -18.61 1.50
N GLU A 627 20.80 -18.86 1.00
CA GLU A 627 21.07 -19.32 -0.38
C GLU A 627 20.23 -20.53 -0.80
N VAL A 628 20.10 -21.49 0.12
CA VAL A 628 19.39 -22.76 -0.10
C VAL A 628 17.92 -22.57 -0.50
N HIS A 629 17.28 -21.50 -0.04
CA HIS A 629 15.88 -21.19 -0.37
C HIS A 629 15.76 -20.77 -1.84
N TYR A 630 16.61 -19.84 -2.29
CA TYR A 630 16.66 -19.42 -3.69
C TYR A 630 17.07 -20.56 -4.62
N THR A 631 18.06 -21.39 -4.24
CA THR A 631 18.51 -22.48 -5.10
C THR A 631 17.51 -23.63 -5.17
N HIS A 632 16.81 -23.96 -4.07
CA HIS A 632 15.70 -24.91 -4.12
C HIS A 632 14.54 -24.41 -5.00
N ALA A 633 14.13 -23.15 -4.84
CA ALA A 633 13.08 -22.54 -5.66
C ALA A 633 13.47 -22.50 -7.16
N ALA A 634 14.71 -22.09 -7.46
CA ALA A 634 15.25 -22.13 -8.81
C ALA A 634 15.32 -23.55 -9.40
N VAL A 635 15.77 -24.56 -8.64
CA VAL A 635 15.77 -25.96 -9.07
C VAL A 635 14.34 -26.44 -9.38
N ARG A 636 13.36 -26.10 -8.54
CA ARG A 636 11.94 -26.46 -8.74
C ARG A 636 11.41 -25.91 -10.07
N GLU A 637 11.61 -24.61 -10.33
CA GLU A 637 11.11 -23.97 -11.56
C GLU A 637 11.90 -24.38 -12.80
N LEU A 638 13.24 -24.48 -12.74
CA LEU A 638 14.04 -25.00 -13.85
C LEU A 638 13.66 -26.45 -14.19
N LYS A 639 13.35 -27.28 -13.19
CA LYS A 639 12.90 -28.65 -13.43
C LYS A 639 11.56 -28.72 -14.18
N ARG A 640 10.66 -27.77 -13.91
CA ARG A 640 9.37 -27.61 -14.63
C ARG A 640 9.55 -27.04 -16.05
N LEU A 641 10.48 -26.10 -16.23
CA LEU A 641 10.63 -25.30 -17.45
C LEU A 641 11.60 -25.94 -18.47
N VAL A 642 12.82 -26.27 -18.05
CA VAL A 642 13.90 -26.77 -18.91
C VAL A 642 14.19 -28.26 -18.75
N GLY A 643 13.74 -28.92 -17.67
CA GLY A 643 13.80 -30.38 -17.53
C GLY A 643 14.83 -30.87 -16.51
N SER A 644 15.95 -31.45 -16.95
CA SER A 644 16.85 -32.19 -16.04
C SER A 644 17.71 -31.27 -15.17
N THR A 645 17.12 -30.75 -14.09
CA THR A 645 17.76 -29.87 -13.10
C THR A 645 17.58 -30.41 -11.68
N ASN A 646 18.66 -30.52 -10.91
CA ASN A 646 18.65 -30.91 -9.49
C ASN A 646 19.86 -30.27 -8.74
N SER A 647 19.90 -30.36 -7.42
CA SER A 647 21.15 -30.19 -6.66
C SER A 647 21.98 -31.49 -6.72
N LEU A 648 23.31 -31.38 -6.77
CA LEU A 648 24.22 -32.54 -6.76
C LEU A 648 25.10 -32.55 -5.51
N GLU A 649 24.78 -33.42 -4.56
CA GLU A 649 25.62 -33.62 -3.37
C GLU A 649 26.58 -34.82 -3.53
N SER A 650 27.89 -34.58 -3.50
CA SER A 650 28.88 -35.65 -3.42
C SER A 650 30.08 -35.25 -2.55
N THR A 651 30.32 -36.02 -1.50
CA THR A 651 31.49 -35.87 -0.61
C THR A 651 32.83 -35.98 -1.31
N LYS A 652 32.87 -36.59 -2.51
CA LYS A 652 34.09 -36.75 -3.32
C LYS A 652 34.13 -35.86 -4.57
N LYS A 653 32.97 -35.48 -5.13
CA LYS A 653 32.90 -34.75 -6.42
C LYS A 653 32.45 -33.29 -6.29
N GLY A 654 32.07 -32.83 -5.10
CA GLY A 654 31.55 -31.48 -4.84
C GLY A 654 30.04 -31.44 -4.61
N LYS A 655 29.57 -30.37 -3.95
CA LYS A 655 28.15 -30.07 -3.70
C LYS A 655 27.72 -28.89 -4.58
N VAL A 656 27.16 -29.15 -5.77
CA VAL A 656 26.66 -28.07 -6.65
C VAL A 656 25.21 -27.76 -6.27
N ASP A 657 24.90 -26.50 -6.01
CA ASP A 657 23.54 -26.11 -5.57
C ASP A 657 22.50 -26.24 -6.68
N ILE A 658 22.82 -25.79 -7.90
CA ILE A 658 21.99 -25.99 -9.09
C ILE A 658 22.84 -26.62 -10.19
N TYR A 659 22.43 -27.80 -10.66
CA TYR A 659 23.05 -28.49 -11.78
C TYR A 659 22.00 -28.88 -12.81
N THR A 660 22.19 -28.43 -14.05
CA THR A 660 21.29 -28.71 -15.18
C THR A 660 22.03 -29.44 -16.29
N THR A 661 21.39 -30.45 -16.87
CA THR A 661 21.85 -31.12 -18.10
C THR A 661 20.76 -30.99 -19.16
N LEU A 662 21.11 -30.44 -20.33
CA LEU A 662 20.20 -30.28 -21.46
C LEU A 662 20.19 -31.53 -22.37
N GLU A 663 19.25 -31.59 -23.31
CA GLU A 663 19.05 -32.74 -24.22
C GLU A 663 20.21 -32.93 -25.22
N ASP A 664 20.93 -31.87 -25.56
CA ASP A 664 22.17 -31.88 -26.36
C ASP A 664 23.41 -32.37 -25.57
N GLY A 665 23.24 -32.65 -24.26
CA GLY A 665 24.30 -33.01 -23.34
C GLY A 665 24.99 -31.82 -22.67
N SER A 666 24.53 -30.59 -22.91
CA SER A 666 25.15 -29.39 -22.34
C SER A 666 24.95 -29.30 -20.83
N THR A 667 25.99 -28.88 -20.09
CA THR A 667 26.00 -28.93 -18.61
C THR A 667 26.27 -27.58 -17.95
N PHE A 668 25.44 -27.26 -16.95
CA PHE A 668 25.47 -25.99 -16.22
C PHE A 668 25.64 -26.27 -14.73
N ALA A 669 26.63 -25.66 -14.10
CA ALA A 669 26.86 -25.74 -12.65
C ALA A 669 26.84 -24.33 -12.02
N ILE A 670 25.93 -24.13 -11.07
CA ILE A 670 25.77 -22.87 -10.34
C ILE A 670 25.96 -23.13 -8.84
N GLU A 671 26.83 -22.33 -8.23
CA GLU A 671 27.09 -22.28 -6.79
C GLU A 671 26.51 -20.98 -6.23
N ALA A 672 25.81 -21.03 -5.10
CA ALA A 672 25.26 -19.85 -4.45
C ALA A 672 26.05 -19.43 -3.20
N VAL A 673 26.11 -18.12 -2.93
CA VAL A 673 26.69 -17.55 -1.71
C VAL A 673 26.00 -16.24 -1.33
N MET A 674 25.64 -16.05 -0.06
CA MET A 674 25.21 -14.73 0.42
C MET A 674 26.40 -13.79 0.45
N SER A 675 26.23 -12.61 -0.13
CA SER A 675 27.15 -11.46 -0.05
C SER A 675 27.61 -11.16 1.38
N SER A 676 26.70 -11.28 2.35
CA SER A 676 26.94 -11.09 3.79
C SER A 676 28.00 -12.02 4.40
N ARG A 677 28.32 -13.16 3.76
CA ARG A 677 29.46 -14.02 4.16
C ARG A 677 30.83 -13.42 3.82
N GLY A 678 30.86 -12.30 3.11
CA GLY A 678 32.05 -11.51 2.82
C GLY A 678 32.97 -12.11 1.75
N ALA A 679 33.89 -11.27 1.26
CA ALA A 679 34.76 -11.57 0.12
C ALA A 679 35.56 -12.89 0.25
N THR A 680 35.99 -13.26 1.47
CA THR A 680 36.71 -14.53 1.71
C THR A 680 35.82 -15.76 1.49
N SER A 681 34.52 -15.69 1.81
CA SER A 681 33.59 -16.79 1.51
C SER A 681 33.30 -16.84 0.01
N ILE A 682 33.04 -15.69 -0.61
CA ILE A 682 32.77 -15.57 -2.05
C ILE A 682 33.93 -16.16 -2.87
N ALA A 683 35.18 -15.82 -2.52
CA ALA A 683 36.37 -16.41 -3.14
C ALA A 683 36.43 -17.94 -2.98
N LYS A 684 36.19 -18.46 -1.76
CA LYS A 684 36.17 -19.91 -1.51
C LYS A 684 35.09 -20.67 -2.30
N HIS A 685 33.94 -20.04 -2.57
CA HIS A 685 32.89 -20.64 -3.40
C HIS A 685 33.32 -20.61 -4.89
N ARG A 686 33.85 -19.47 -5.36
CA ARG A 686 34.41 -19.33 -6.72
C ARG A 686 35.53 -20.34 -7.02
N ASP A 687 36.42 -20.60 -6.07
CA ASP A 687 37.57 -21.47 -6.27
C ASP A 687 37.21 -22.97 -6.38
N ARG A 688 35.97 -23.36 -6.02
CA ARG A 688 35.48 -24.73 -6.25
C ARG A 688 35.45 -25.11 -7.74
N PHE A 689 35.21 -24.13 -8.62
CA PHE A 689 35.16 -24.32 -10.07
C PHE A 689 36.52 -24.62 -10.73
N GLU A 690 37.63 -24.28 -10.03
CA GLU A 690 39.02 -24.60 -10.42
C GLU A 690 39.55 -25.87 -9.73
N SER A 691 38.83 -26.41 -8.75
CA SER A 691 39.29 -27.57 -8.00
C SER A 691 39.16 -28.87 -8.81
N ALA A 692 40.28 -29.41 -9.28
CA ALA A 692 40.32 -30.66 -10.04
C ALA A 692 39.76 -31.88 -9.29
N SER A 693 39.67 -31.84 -7.96
CA SER A 693 39.01 -32.90 -7.17
C SER A 693 37.49 -32.77 -7.16
N MET A 694 36.93 -31.57 -7.36
CA MET A 694 35.49 -31.31 -7.35
C MET A 694 34.91 -31.42 -8.77
N THR A 695 34.95 -32.63 -9.33
CA THR A 695 34.64 -32.90 -10.74
C THR A 695 33.26 -32.40 -11.19
N ASN A 696 32.27 -32.31 -10.28
CA ASN A 696 30.93 -31.81 -10.62
C ASN A 696 30.96 -30.32 -11.05
N TYR A 697 31.89 -29.52 -10.53
CA TYR A 697 32.10 -28.14 -10.99
C TYR A 697 33.16 -28.07 -12.10
N ALA A 698 34.24 -28.84 -11.98
CA ALA A 698 35.37 -28.74 -12.88
C ALA A 698 35.01 -29.15 -14.32
N HIS A 699 34.14 -30.15 -14.50
CA HIS A 699 33.75 -30.70 -15.81
C HIS A 699 32.47 -30.09 -16.41
N ALA A 700 31.74 -29.25 -15.67
CA ALA A 700 30.60 -28.53 -16.24
C ALA A 700 31.07 -27.56 -17.33
N GLN A 701 30.35 -27.48 -18.44
CA GLN A 701 30.70 -26.60 -19.56
C GLN A 701 30.42 -25.13 -19.22
N HIS A 702 29.25 -24.86 -18.65
CA HIS A 702 28.85 -23.54 -18.16
C HIS A 702 28.96 -23.50 -16.63
N LYS A 703 29.59 -22.45 -16.11
CA LYS A 703 29.98 -22.32 -14.69
C LYS A 703 29.63 -20.93 -14.19
N CYS A 704 28.91 -20.85 -13.08
CA CYS A 704 28.49 -19.57 -12.51
C CYS A 704 28.54 -19.52 -10.99
N LEU A 705 29.04 -18.40 -10.46
CA LEU A 705 28.85 -18.03 -9.07
C LEU A 705 27.67 -17.08 -8.93
N LEU A 706 26.62 -17.51 -8.24
CA LEU A 706 25.46 -16.72 -7.87
C LEU A 706 25.68 -16.08 -6.50
N ILE A 707 25.71 -14.75 -6.44
CA ILE A 707 25.90 -13.97 -5.20
C ILE A 707 24.58 -13.31 -4.83
N ILE A 708 24.03 -13.62 -3.66
CA ILE A 708 22.71 -13.13 -3.25
C ILE A 708 22.88 -12.03 -2.19
N GLY A 709 22.13 -10.92 -2.29
CA GLY A 709 22.34 -9.78 -1.39
C GLY A 709 21.47 -8.55 -1.64
N LYS A 710 21.90 -7.41 -1.10
CA LYS A 710 21.18 -6.13 -1.24
C LYS A 710 21.72 -5.32 -2.44
N CYS A 711 20.86 -4.52 -3.04
CA CYS A 711 21.11 -3.88 -4.35
C CYS A 711 22.31 -2.91 -4.36
N GLY A 712 22.60 -2.22 -3.24
CA GLY A 712 23.62 -1.16 -3.18
C GLY A 712 25.06 -1.60 -3.51
N ASP A 713 25.56 -2.65 -2.85
CA ASP A 713 26.96 -3.07 -2.96
C ASP A 713 27.18 -4.13 -4.05
N MET A 714 26.10 -4.68 -4.63
CA MET A 714 26.16 -5.87 -5.46
C MET A 714 27.03 -5.68 -6.71
N ARG A 715 26.98 -4.53 -7.38
CA ARG A 715 27.84 -4.24 -8.54
C ARG A 715 29.32 -4.29 -8.18
N GLU A 716 29.70 -3.74 -7.03
CA GLU A 716 31.09 -3.72 -6.57
C GLU A 716 31.56 -5.12 -6.15
N ILE A 717 30.71 -5.87 -5.44
CA ILE A 717 30.98 -7.24 -5.02
C ILE A 717 31.21 -8.14 -6.25
N VAL A 718 30.28 -8.13 -7.22
CA VAL A 718 30.37 -8.88 -8.48
C VAL A 718 31.60 -8.45 -9.29
N GLY A 719 31.86 -7.14 -9.39
CA GLY A 719 33.01 -6.58 -10.11
C GLY A 719 34.36 -7.09 -9.59
N LYS A 720 34.49 -7.23 -8.27
CA LYS A 720 35.71 -7.70 -7.58
C LYS A 720 35.96 -9.22 -7.68
N VAL A 721 34.98 -10.02 -8.09
CA VAL A 721 35.19 -11.48 -8.23
C VAL A 721 36.15 -11.76 -9.38
N ARG A 722 37.12 -12.64 -9.13
CA ARG A 722 38.12 -13.08 -10.11
C ARG A 722 37.46 -13.82 -11.28
N ASP A 723 37.77 -13.37 -12.49
CA ASP A 723 37.33 -13.90 -13.78
C ASP A 723 37.61 -15.41 -13.98
N GLY A 724 37.06 -15.99 -15.05
CA GLY A 724 37.23 -17.40 -15.45
C GLY A 724 35.96 -18.26 -15.28
N ILE A 725 34.91 -17.68 -14.72
CA ILE A 725 33.53 -18.18 -14.70
C ILE A 725 32.57 -16.99 -14.89
N GLU A 726 31.30 -17.25 -15.17
CA GLU A 726 30.25 -16.24 -15.10
C GLU A 726 29.99 -15.87 -13.62
N VAL A 727 29.67 -14.61 -13.33
CA VAL A 727 29.31 -14.16 -11.98
C VAL A 727 28.01 -13.38 -12.05
N VAL A 728 27.00 -13.85 -11.33
CA VAL A 728 25.68 -13.25 -11.28
C VAL A 728 25.41 -12.78 -9.85
N GLY A 729 25.31 -11.47 -9.66
CA GLY A 729 24.73 -10.88 -8.46
C GLY A 729 23.22 -10.85 -8.57
N LEU A 730 22.53 -11.33 -7.54
CA LEU A 730 21.08 -11.34 -7.44
C LEU A 730 20.66 -10.51 -6.21
N ALA A 731 20.03 -9.37 -6.47
CA ALA A 731 19.48 -8.51 -5.46
C ALA A 731 17.95 -8.46 -5.58
N PRO A 732 17.19 -9.25 -4.79
CA PRO A 732 15.75 -9.05 -4.70
C PRO A 732 15.45 -7.63 -4.23
N ASN A 733 14.37 -7.04 -4.74
CA ASN A 733 13.78 -5.88 -4.07
C ASN A 733 13.16 -6.34 -2.72
N PRO A 734 12.94 -5.45 -1.73
CA PRO A 734 12.47 -5.84 -0.39
C PRO A 734 11.24 -6.75 -0.44
N SER A 735 10.28 -6.36 -1.27
CA SER A 735 9.00 -7.06 -1.50
C SER A 735 9.09 -8.31 -2.40
N HIS A 736 10.28 -8.67 -2.88
CA HIS A 736 10.55 -9.80 -3.79
C HIS A 736 9.55 -9.94 -4.96
N THR A 737 9.17 -8.78 -5.53
CA THR A 737 8.36 -8.68 -6.76
C THR A 737 9.19 -8.62 -8.02
N GLY A 738 10.51 -8.56 -7.85
CA GLY A 738 11.50 -8.58 -8.91
C GLY A 738 12.91 -8.62 -8.35
N TYR A 739 13.85 -8.86 -9.25
CA TYR A 739 15.26 -9.01 -8.96
C TYR A 739 16.06 -8.02 -9.80
N TYR A 740 16.92 -7.24 -9.15
CA TYR A 740 18.04 -6.59 -9.82
C TYR A 740 19.14 -7.64 -10.02
N VAL A 741 19.45 -7.91 -11.28
CA VAL A 741 20.45 -8.89 -11.70
C VAL A 741 21.69 -8.14 -12.16
N TYR A 742 22.85 -8.55 -11.70
CA TYR A 742 24.16 -7.98 -12.01
C TYR A 742 25.01 -9.06 -12.66
N VAL A 743 25.43 -8.90 -13.91
CA VAL A 743 26.14 -9.95 -14.65
C VAL A 743 27.54 -9.47 -15.00
N LYS A 744 28.55 -10.27 -14.64
CA LYS A 744 29.94 -10.09 -15.07
C LYS A 744 30.36 -11.26 -15.95
N ARG A 745 30.76 -10.93 -17.17
CA ARG A 745 31.49 -11.80 -18.10
C ARG A 745 33.00 -11.51 -18.02
N GLN A 746 33.80 -12.50 -18.42
CA GLN A 746 35.26 -12.42 -18.39
C GLN A 746 35.78 -11.23 -19.22
N GLY A 747 36.62 -10.38 -18.61
CA GLY A 747 37.20 -9.20 -19.24
C GLY A 747 36.24 -8.02 -19.46
N GLU A 748 34.96 -8.16 -19.09
CA GLU A 748 33.91 -7.16 -19.36
C GLU A 748 33.50 -6.38 -18.10
N LYS A 749 32.77 -5.27 -18.32
CA LYS A 749 32.15 -4.51 -17.23
C LYS A 749 30.93 -5.26 -16.69
N VAL A 750 30.57 -5.00 -15.43
CA VAL A 750 29.33 -5.52 -14.84
C VAL A 750 28.15 -4.78 -15.47
N VAL A 751 27.31 -5.51 -16.22
CA VAL A 751 26.00 -5.03 -16.69
C VAL A 751 24.92 -5.40 -15.67
N ASP A 752 23.79 -4.72 -15.72
CA ASP A 752 22.70 -4.92 -14.76
C ASP A 752 21.34 -4.51 -15.32
N PHE A 753 20.30 -5.13 -14.76
CA PHE A 753 18.92 -4.98 -15.22
C PHE A 753 17.93 -5.52 -14.18
N HIS A 754 16.66 -5.13 -14.30
CA HIS A 754 15.58 -5.60 -13.41
C HIS A 754 14.70 -6.65 -14.10
N ILE A 755 14.45 -7.76 -13.41
CA ILE A 755 13.58 -8.86 -13.82
C ILE A 755 12.37 -8.92 -12.88
N PRO A 756 11.15 -8.56 -13.31
CA PRO A 756 9.95 -8.70 -12.48
C PRO A 756 9.52 -10.17 -12.35
N CYS A 757 8.91 -10.49 -11.22
CA CYS A 757 8.34 -11.81 -10.91
C CYS A 757 6.96 -12.01 -11.56
N ASP A 758 6.85 -11.75 -12.88
CA ASP A 758 5.59 -11.86 -13.62
C ASP A 758 5.29 -13.29 -14.13
N GLY A 759 6.21 -14.25 -13.96
CA GLY A 759 6.13 -15.62 -14.46
C GLY A 759 6.39 -15.79 -15.96
N VAL A 760 7.04 -14.82 -16.61
CA VAL A 760 7.43 -14.91 -18.03
C VAL A 760 8.90 -15.31 -18.13
N ALA A 761 9.20 -16.56 -18.49
CA ALA A 761 10.59 -17.00 -18.67
C ALA A 761 11.31 -16.13 -19.73
N ARG A 762 12.52 -15.66 -19.41
CA ARG A 762 13.29 -14.73 -20.24
C ARG A 762 14.57 -15.36 -20.77
N GLY A 763 14.97 -14.91 -21.96
CA GLY A 763 16.28 -15.17 -22.53
C GLY A 763 17.24 -14.02 -22.28
N PHE A 764 18.53 -14.30 -22.27
CA PHE A 764 19.62 -13.34 -22.15
C PHE A 764 20.69 -13.59 -23.22
N SER A 765 21.04 -12.57 -23.98
CA SER A 765 22.15 -12.61 -24.94
C SER A 765 23.04 -11.39 -24.80
N TRP A 766 24.33 -11.55 -25.08
CA TRP A 766 25.27 -10.43 -25.19
C TRP A 766 25.22 -9.80 -26.58
N LYS A 767 25.52 -8.50 -26.67
CA LYS A 767 25.65 -7.74 -27.92
C LYS A 767 27.01 -7.06 -28.00
N ASP A 768 27.49 -6.88 -29.22
CA ASP A 768 28.74 -6.17 -29.50
C ASP A 768 28.60 -4.63 -29.42
N GLU A 769 27.37 -4.11 -29.46
CA GLU A 769 27.03 -2.67 -29.44
C GLU A 769 26.07 -2.34 -28.29
N GLU A 770 25.95 -1.05 -27.92
CA GLU A 770 25.03 -0.61 -26.85
C GLU A 770 23.54 -0.72 -27.24
N PRO A 771 22.65 -1.24 -26.37
CA PRO A 771 22.97 -1.86 -25.07
C PRO A 771 23.64 -3.23 -25.27
N PHE A 772 24.75 -3.46 -24.55
CA PHE A 772 25.62 -4.66 -24.67
C PHE A 772 24.95 -5.99 -24.33
N PHE A 773 23.64 -6.02 -24.11
CA PHE A 773 22.84 -7.21 -23.86
C PHE A 773 21.42 -7.06 -24.41
N GLU A 774 20.75 -8.19 -24.63
CA GLU A 774 19.31 -8.26 -24.85
C GLU A 774 18.65 -9.09 -23.76
N ILE A 775 17.43 -8.67 -23.38
CA ILE A 775 16.48 -9.51 -22.64
C ILE A 775 15.24 -9.66 -23.50
N SER A 776 14.97 -10.89 -23.91
CA SER A 776 13.82 -11.25 -24.73
C SER A 776 12.93 -12.24 -23.96
N SER A 777 11.71 -12.48 -24.45
CA SER A 777 10.91 -13.58 -23.91
C SER A 777 11.47 -14.91 -24.42
N ALA A 778 11.84 -15.80 -23.50
CA ALA A 778 12.08 -17.21 -23.81
C ALA A 778 10.77 -18.02 -23.75
N GLN A 779 9.64 -17.37 -23.46
CA GLN A 779 8.32 -17.97 -23.30
C GLN A 779 7.37 -17.49 -24.40
N LYS A 780 6.58 -18.41 -24.94
CA LYS A 780 5.52 -18.11 -25.90
C LYS A 780 4.20 -18.72 -25.47
N PHE A 781 3.11 -18.09 -25.84
CA PHE A 781 1.79 -18.69 -25.77
C PHE A 781 1.75 -19.93 -26.67
N LYS A 782 1.30 -21.07 -26.12
CA LYS A 782 1.19 -22.33 -26.87
C LYS A 782 -0.26 -22.66 -27.18
N TYR A 783 -1.08 -22.71 -26.14
CA TYR A 783 -2.49 -23.05 -26.25
C TYR A 783 -3.26 -22.60 -25.02
N ILE A 784 -4.51 -22.18 -25.24
CA ILE A 784 -5.55 -22.12 -24.24
C ILE A 784 -6.82 -22.60 -24.94
N GLU A 785 -7.67 -23.33 -24.23
CA GLU A 785 -9.03 -23.56 -24.72
C GLU A 785 -9.68 -22.20 -24.97
N PRO A 786 -10.40 -22.04 -26.11
CA PRO A 786 -11.30 -20.92 -26.28
C PRO A 786 -12.14 -20.83 -25.02
N GLY A 787 -12.17 -19.64 -24.42
CA GLY A 787 -13.15 -19.39 -23.37
C GLY A 787 -14.52 -19.74 -23.91
N SER A 788 -15.47 -20.11 -23.07
CA SER A 788 -16.85 -20.25 -23.53
C SER A 788 -17.28 -18.92 -24.15
N ALA A 789 -17.21 -18.87 -25.47
CA ALA A 789 -18.01 -17.99 -26.29
C ALA A 789 -19.44 -18.49 -26.15
N ALA A 790 -20.01 -18.28 -24.96
CA ALA A 790 -21.26 -17.57 -24.93
C ALA A 790 -21.08 -16.39 -25.89
N PRO A 791 -21.71 -16.39 -27.08
CA PRO A 791 -22.17 -15.10 -27.56
C PRO A 791 -22.84 -14.45 -26.34
N GLN A 792 -22.58 -13.18 -26.09
CA GLN A 792 -23.54 -12.40 -25.33
C GLN A 792 -24.83 -12.41 -26.16
N ARG A 793 -25.63 -13.47 -26.00
CA ARG A 793 -27.08 -13.40 -26.12
C ARG A 793 -27.40 -12.29 -25.13
N PRO A 794 -27.80 -11.09 -25.60
CA PRO A 794 -28.13 -10.02 -24.69
C PRO A 794 -29.16 -10.57 -23.71
N PRO A 795 -28.99 -10.34 -22.39
CA PRO A 795 -29.75 -11.03 -21.35
C PRO A 795 -31.24 -11.02 -21.70
N ALA A 796 -31.81 -12.22 -21.69
CA ALA A 796 -33.00 -12.51 -22.48
C ALA A 796 -34.17 -12.86 -21.56
N VAL A 797 -34.82 -11.81 -21.05
CA VAL A 797 -35.88 -11.91 -20.04
C VAL A 797 -37.17 -12.44 -20.67
N TRP A 798 -37.79 -13.43 -20.01
CA TRP A 798 -39.14 -13.86 -20.32
C TRP A 798 -40.15 -12.94 -19.65
N VAL A 799 -41.09 -12.43 -20.43
CA VAL A 799 -42.17 -11.55 -19.97
C VAL A 799 -43.53 -12.09 -20.40
N CYS A 800 -44.55 -11.84 -19.60
CA CYS A 800 -45.92 -12.31 -19.83
C CYS A 800 -46.91 -11.19 -19.48
N GLN A 801 -48.01 -11.09 -20.24
CA GLN A 801 -49.02 -10.07 -19.98
C GLN A 801 -49.93 -10.53 -18.84
N LEU A 802 -50.11 -9.69 -17.84
CA LEU A 802 -51.02 -9.90 -16.72
C LEU A 802 -52.33 -9.16 -16.94
N GLY A 803 -53.43 -9.81 -16.58
CA GLY A 803 -54.73 -9.19 -16.39
C GLY A 803 -55.10 -9.23 -14.91
N SER A 804 -55.77 -8.18 -14.42
CA SER A 804 -56.37 -8.18 -13.09
C SER A 804 -57.86 -7.85 -13.20
N PRO A 805 -58.75 -8.85 -13.17
CA PRO A 805 -60.20 -8.63 -13.25
C PRO A 805 -60.78 -7.86 -12.06
N ASP A 806 -60.08 -7.88 -10.91
CA ASP A 806 -60.52 -7.33 -9.62
C ASP A 806 -59.57 -6.29 -9.00
N GLY A 807 -58.46 -5.99 -9.69
CA GLY A 807 -57.40 -5.08 -9.22
C GLY A 807 -56.56 -5.62 -8.05
N LYS A 808 -56.66 -6.92 -7.72
CA LYS A 808 -55.98 -7.53 -6.55
C LYS A 808 -55.33 -8.87 -6.85
N ASN A 809 -55.89 -9.65 -7.76
CA ASN A 809 -55.32 -10.90 -8.24
C ASN A 809 -54.87 -10.72 -9.69
N PHE A 810 -53.72 -11.28 -10.04
CA PHE A 810 -53.17 -11.22 -11.40
C PHE A 810 -53.15 -12.60 -12.04
N GLU A 811 -53.79 -12.72 -13.20
CA GLU A 811 -53.77 -13.91 -14.05
C GLU A 811 -52.94 -13.64 -15.31
N VAL A 812 -52.27 -14.67 -15.83
CA VAL A 812 -51.50 -14.57 -17.08
C VAL A 812 -52.47 -14.67 -18.26
N ILE A 813 -52.70 -13.54 -18.95
CA ILE A 813 -53.65 -13.42 -20.07
C ILE A 813 -53.00 -13.52 -21.45
N GLY A 814 -51.66 -13.54 -21.52
CA GLY A 814 -50.91 -13.62 -22.76
C GLY A 814 -49.75 -14.60 -22.69
N ASN A 815 -49.48 -15.28 -23.81
CA ASN A 815 -48.34 -16.20 -23.94
C ASN A 815 -47.01 -15.50 -23.60
N PRO A 816 -46.15 -16.10 -22.74
CA PRO A 816 -44.83 -15.57 -22.46
C PRO A 816 -44.00 -15.39 -23.74
N PHE A 817 -43.23 -14.32 -23.80
CA PHE A 817 -42.30 -14.04 -24.90
C PHE A 817 -40.97 -13.50 -24.38
N GLN A 818 -39.94 -13.64 -25.20
CA GLN A 818 -38.57 -13.26 -24.83
C GLN A 818 -38.23 -11.86 -25.33
N VAL A 819 -37.85 -10.98 -24.40
CA VAL A 819 -37.27 -9.66 -24.64
C VAL A 819 -35.74 -9.80 -24.60
N LYS A 820 -35.03 -9.05 -25.44
CA LYS A 820 -33.57 -9.17 -25.63
C LYS A 820 -32.95 -7.78 -25.71
N GLY A 821 -31.99 -7.47 -24.86
CA GLY A 821 -31.28 -6.19 -24.88
C GLY A 821 -30.24 -6.09 -23.76
N VAL A 822 -29.61 -4.92 -23.63
CA VAL A 822 -28.89 -4.55 -22.41
C VAL A 822 -29.92 -4.01 -21.44
N LEU A 823 -30.47 -4.89 -20.60
CA LEU A 823 -31.56 -4.57 -19.67
C LEU A 823 -30.95 -4.28 -18.29
N ALA A 824 -30.54 -3.05 -18.04
CA ALA A 824 -29.90 -2.64 -16.78
C ALA A 824 -30.92 -2.24 -15.70
N ASN A 825 -32.14 -1.86 -16.08
CA ASN A 825 -33.20 -1.44 -15.16
C ASN A 825 -34.62 -1.79 -15.69
N VAL A 826 -35.65 -1.42 -14.91
CA VAL A 826 -37.07 -1.70 -15.23
C VAL A 826 -37.53 -0.91 -16.47
N ASP A 827 -37.06 0.32 -16.66
CA ASP A 827 -37.41 1.17 -17.80
C ASP A 827 -36.84 0.62 -19.11
N ASP A 828 -35.61 0.10 -19.09
CA ASP A 828 -35.04 -0.63 -20.24
C ASP A 828 -35.90 -1.84 -20.63
N LEU A 829 -36.47 -2.54 -19.64
CA LEU A 829 -37.37 -3.68 -19.86
C LEU A 829 -38.72 -3.21 -20.41
N LYS A 830 -39.31 -2.12 -19.89
CA LYS A 830 -40.53 -1.51 -20.40
C LYS A 830 -40.42 -1.08 -21.86
N GLU A 831 -39.34 -0.37 -22.20
CA GLU A 831 -39.02 0.02 -23.58
C GLU A 831 -38.88 -1.18 -24.50
N ALA A 832 -38.10 -2.18 -24.07
CA ALA A 832 -37.88 -3.39 -24.86
C ALA A 832 -39.15 -4.27 -24.98
N ILE A 833 -40.09 -4.21 -24.03
CA ILE A 833 -41.45 -4.79 -24.15
C ILE A 833 -42.25 -4.05 -25.23
N LYS A 834 -42.32 -2.71 -25.18
CA LYS A 834 -43.06 -1.89 -26.16
C LYS A 834 -42.53 -2.11 -27.58
N GLN A 835 -41.21 -2.08 -27.77
CA GLN A 835 -40.55 -2.38 -29.05
C GLN A 835 -40.83 -3.81 -29.55
N LYS A 836 -40.99 -4.78 -28.65
CA LYS A 836 -41.24 -6.19 -29.00
C LYS A 836 -42.71 -6.48 -29.33
N LYS A 837 -43.64 -5.69 -28.78
CA LYS A 837 -45.09 -5.87 -28.90
C LYS A 837 -45.83 -4.54 -29.18
N PRO A 838 -45.46 -3.79 -30.23
CA PRO A 838 -46.03 -2.45 -30.49
C PRO A 838 -47.54 -2.46 -30.76
N ASN A 839 -48.08 -3.59 -31.24
CA ASN A 839 -49.52 -3.76 -31.50
C ASN A 839 -50.31 -4.22 -30.25
N THR A 840 -49.63 -4.55 -29.16
CA THR A 840 -50.27 -4.98 -27.90
C THR A 840 -50.08 -3.92 -26.82
N VAL A 841 -48.95 -3.21 -26.83
CA VAL A 841 -48.62 -2.11 -25.91
C VAL A 841 -48.77 -0.78 -26.65
N SER A 842 -49.97 -0.22 -26.57
CA SER A 842 -50.38 1.06 -27.16
C SER A 842 -50.01 2.28 -26.30
N CYS A 843 -49.83 2.07 -24.99
CA CYS A 843 -49.41 3.07 -24.00
C CYS A 843 -47.92 3.44 -24.12
N ASP A 844 -47.49 4.50 -23.43
CA ASP A 844 -46.08 4.80 -23.29
C ASP A 844 -45.37 3.83 -22.33
N ALA A 845 -44.06 3.68 -22.52
CA ALA A 845 -43.32 2.60 -21.88
C ALA A 845 -43.28 2.77 -20.36
N ASP A 846 -43.12 4.00 -19.88
CA ASP A 846 -43.19 4.39 -18.48
C ASP A 846 -44.54 4.08 -17.83
N GLU A 847 -45.65 4.14 -18.59
CA GLU A 847 -47.01 3.77 -18.15
C GLU A 847 -47.23 2.27 -17.91
N LEU A 848 -46.29 1.41 -18.32
CA LEU A 848 -46.33 -0.02 -17.96
C LEU A 848 -46.00 -0.21 -16.48
N ASP A 849 -46.69 -1.13 -15.82
CA ASP A 849 -46.27 -1.66 -14.52
C ASP A 849 -45.67 -3.05 -14.69
N ILE A 850 -44.48 -3.27 -14.10
CA ILE A 850 -43.75 -4.54 -14.12
C ILE A 850 -43.89 -5.25 -12.78
N TYR A 851 -44.02 -6.58 -12.82
CA TYR A 851 -44.19 -7.45 -11.66
C TYR A 851 -43.20 -8.63 -11.75
N SER A 852 -42.66 -9.07 -10.62
CA SER A 852 -41.95 -10.35 -10.49
C SER A 852 -42.75 -11.35 -9.66
N ARG A 853 -42.42 -12.64 -9.80
CA ARG A 853 -43.04 -13.70 -9.03
C ARG A 853 -42.25 -13.98 -7.76
N GLN A 854 -42.93 -13.90 -6.61
CA GLN A 854 -42.37 -14.12 -5.27
C GLN A 854 -43.40 -14.88 -4.43
N ASP A 855 -42.98 -15.97 -3.78
CA ASP A 855 -43.82 -16.83 -2.92
C ASP A 855 -45.18 -17.25 -3.54
N GLY A 856 -45.19 -17.43 -4.86
CA GLY A 856 -46.37 -17.80 -5.66
C GLY A 856 -47.27 -16.63 -6.09
N GLY A 857 -47.09 -15.44 -5.51
CA GLY A 857 -47.79 -14.20 -5.88
C GLY A 857 -46.99 -13.32 -6.85
N TRP A 858 -47.63 -12.23 -7.31
CA TRP A 858 -47.02 -11.20 -8.15
C TRP A 858 -46.76 -9.93 -7.33
N VAL A 859 -45.52 -9.44 -7.34
CA VAL A 859 -45.06 -8.25 -6.59
C VAL A 859 -44.57 -7.21 -7.59
N LYS A 860 -45.00 -5.96 -7.44
CA LYS A 860 -44.61 -4.86 -8.32
C LYS A 860 -43.12 -4.52 -8.15
N GLU A 861 -42.40 -4.38 -9.26
CA GLU A 861 -40.98 -4.07 -9.32
C GLU A 861 -40.78 -2.59 -9.68
N GLU A 862 -40.40 -1.76 -8.69
CA GLU A 862 -40.04 -0.34 -8.92
C GLU A 862 -38.55 -0.17 -9.26
N THR A 863 -37.71 -1.14 -8.89
CA THR A 863 -36.27 -1.18 -9.17
C THR A 863 -35.86 -2.64 -9.39
N MET A 864 -35.10 -2.96 -10.44
CA MET A 864 -34.68 -4.35 -10.63
C MET A 864 -33.83 -4.84 -9.46
N SER A 865 -34.20 -6.00 -8.92
CA SER A 865 -33.40 -6.76 -7.97
C SER A 865 -32.00 -7.04 -8.56
N ALA A 866 -30.99 -7.09 -7.69
CA ALA A 866 -29.58 -6.85 -8.03
C ALA A 866 -28.90 -7.84 -9.01
N SER A 867 -29.61 -8.89 -9.43
CA SER A 867 -29.25 -9.73 -10.56
C SER A 867 -30.50 -10.00 -11.40
N LEU A 868 -30.43 -9.70 -12.70
CA LEU A 868 -31.22 -10.44 -13.69
C LEU A 868 -31.00 -11.93 -13.41
N ARG A 869 -32.07 -12.67 -13.05
CA ARG A 869 -31.92 -14.07 -12.62
C ARG A 869 -31.25 -14.88 -13.74
N GLU A 870 -30.08 -15.45 -13.45
CA GLU A 870 -29.31 -16.27 -14.40
C GLU A 870 -29.84 -17.72 -14.49
N THR A 871 -31.06 -17.99 -14.02
CA THR A 871 -31.67 -19.33 -14.03
C THR A 871 -32.53 -19.56 -15.26
N ASP A 872 -32.40 -20.73 -15.86
CA ASP A 872 -33.20 -21.26 -16.97
C ASP A 872 -34.61 -21.74 -16.54
N GLU A 873 -35.13 -21.19 -15.45
CA GLU A 873 -36.43 -21.48 -14.85
C GLU A 873 -37.59 -20.77 -15.59
N ALA A 874 -38.81 -21.28 -15.40
CA ALA A 874 -40.00 -20.87 -16.16
C ALA A 874 -40.71 -19.59 -15.66
N ASP A 875 -40.15 -18.87 -14.68
CA ASP A 875 -40.78 -17.69 -14.09
C ASP A 875 -40.56 -16.44 -14.97
N CYS A 876 -41.63 -15.98 -15.63
CA CYS A 876 -41.65 -14.72 -16.37
C CYS A 876 -41.83 -13.51 -15.43
N TYR A 877 -41.35 -12.34 -15.86
CA TYR A 877 -41.85 -11.06 -15.34
C TYR A 877 -43.25 -10.80 -15.92
N GLY A 878 -44.16 -10.32 -15.09
CA GLY A 878 -45.47 -9.87 -15.52
C GLY A 878 -45.46 -8.40 -15.93
N PHE A 879 -46.31 -8.01 -16.88
CA PHE A 879 -46.60 -6.60 -17.11
C PHE A 879 -48.10 -6.34 -17.27
N THR A 880 -48.58 -5.19 -16.79
CA THR A 880 -49.96 -4.73 -16.99
C THR A 880 -50.02 -3.47 -17.83
N ILE A 881 -51.08 -3.35 -18.62
CA ILE A 881 -51.40 -2.16 -19.43
C ILE A 881 -52.49 -1.36 -18.70
N PRO A 882 -52.41 -0.01 -18.64
CA PRO A 882 -53.46 0.82 -18.04
C PRO A 882 -54.84 0.55 -18.65
N ALA A 883 -55.88 0.50 -17.82
CA ALA A 883 -57.24 0.11 -18.23
C ALA A 883 -57.88 1.01 -19.32
N GLY A 884 -57.32 2.20 -19.58
CA GLY A 884 -57.75 3.09 -20.67
C GLY A 884 -57.06 2.84 -22.02
N ALA A 885 -55.93 2.11 -22.06
CA ALA A 885 -55.11 1.92 -23.26
C ALA A 885 -55.46 0.64 -24.05
N ALA A 886 -56.19 -0.30 -23.45
CA ALA A 886 -56.56 -1.59 -24.03
C ALA A 886 -57.66 -1.53 -25.13
N GLY A 887 -57.98 -0.34 -25.63
CA GLY A 887 -59.18 -0.05 -26.43
C GLY A 887 -58.94 0.38 -27.89
N ALA A 888 -58.05 -0.31 -28.63
CA ALA A 888 -57.96 -0.20 -30.09
C ALA A 888 -57.21 -1.40 -30.70
N ALA A 889 -57.93 -2.49 -30.98
CA ALA A 889 -57.45 -3.66 -31.72
C ALA A 889 -58.47 -4.04 -32.80
#